data_AF-A0A6H5ICD6-F1
#
_entry.id   AF-A0A6H5ICD6-F1
#
_cell.length_a   1.000
_cell.length_b   1.000
_cell.length_c   1.000
_cell.angle_alpha   90.00
_cell.angle_beta   90.00
_cell.angle_gamma   90.00
#
_symmetry.space_group_name_H-M   'P 1'
#
loop_
_entity.id
_entity.type
_entity.pdbx_description
1 polymer ?
#
loop_
_entity_poly.entity_id
_entity_poly.type
_entity_poly.pdbx_seq_one_letter_code
_entity_poly.pdbx_strand_id
1 'polypeptide(L)'
;MAQNNQNSSKAAYRKLSKKSRELLGDISSKICKYRSIELPDLQEVFQPAAIDYLLGMKLNHALIDSLIEAGYKDVPKVDENGEPILRRSTPIHRVSKWDINGFVTSRLFRIYDRFDVNYADRFGITHFHLACRRRHCAEEVMKFLEVGQDPNCLTNDGVSPLLYALWEPKMFDLLLRAGANPNLANKDGTTPLHVICDGAEAIDEFLAKMIFELSNEKYRPVQVNARNKLGNAPLHLAIDYHGYENLVEFLLKNGADPNATNEEGSTPLHIACIECSETFDMLEIFFKTTKELDQLVQVDARDNSGRTPLQYAVARLLPDVVDLLLDNGADLSSFVFPTESHFVEMSLTSHDVINFKLSTATGLLAVVERLVKRGYELDRSDALMIMKFFVKNGFIQYSSDIRKHWYAYDKFTSEAKKLMIQPNLSLHDLMTMQPKEASKRLTYLDYYRFARRNDFKYISKDLKEAYSVYMGEKISRGFFRRWTLEYLLELTSQFKLPSLCCETIAKQLINKDLSNHVYEPPFMQRQRGTAPAPAHLRSHERLHIYSLYTYISTRAGGGSKASRFSCEHGEEEEEEKLEAIVIRLYSARTRVGKSARCRSCASGLRNFRTDFLEEWPTPGTGPHFDTTMSSNFTGLVGKTVHLVCKVKNLGNRTVSWVRHRDIHLLTVGRYTYTSDQRFEALHSPHTEEWTLKIRYPQRKDSGIYECQISTTPPIGHPVYLTIVEPETIIVGSPDLFVNKGSTINLTCLVKFAPEPPPKLTWSHNTEEINFDSPRGGISLVTEKGPETTSRLMIQRAVSSDSGVYSCQPSNANPGSIRVHVVKEEHPAAMYHGDGSTTPYAPSLPLLLALGLLADATFFVTKVKGLCKL
;
A
#
# COMPACT_ATOMS: atom_id res chain seq x y z
N MET A 1 21.56 -40.98 -22.66
CA MET A 1 20.82 -42.03 -23.41
C MET A 1 20.97 -41.98 -24.94
N ALA A 2 21.69 -41.02 -25.53
CA ALA A 2 22.06 -41.03 -26.97
C ALA A 2 23.00 -42.19 -27.37
N GLN A 3 23.71 -42.80 -26.41
CA GLN A 3 24.68 -43.89 -26.63
C GLN A 3 24.03 -45.26 -26.95
N ASN A 4 22.83 -45.58 -26.43
CA ASN A 4 22.27 -46.92 -26.61
C ASN A 4 21.75 -47.21 -28.02
N ASN A 5 21.35 -46.19 -28.80
CA ASN A 5 20.95 -46.37 -30.21
C ASN A 5 22.11 -46.30 -31.21
N GLN A 6 23.22 -45.63 -30.86
CA GLN A 6 24.46 -45.85 -31.61
C GLN A 6 24.88 -47.32 -31.47
N ASN A 7 24.66 -47.96 -30.33
CA ASN A 7 25.09 -49.33 -30.09
C ASN A 7 24.35 -50.39 -30.94
N SER A 8 23.05 -50.25 -31.24
CA SER A 8 22.33 -51.29 -32.04
C SER A 8 22.68 -51.25 -33.53
N SER A 9 22.79 -50.07 -34.13
CA SER A 9 23.19 -49.90 -35.54
C SER A 9 24.68 -50.13 -35.75
N LYS A 10 25.52 -49.75 -34.78
CA LYS A 10 26.96 -50.07 -34.75
C LYS A 10 27.19 -51.57 -34.50
N ALA A 11 26.29 -52.25 -33.79
CA ALA A 11 26.28 -53.71 -33.70
C ALA A 11 25.86 -54.37 -35.02
N ALA A 12 24.88 -53.82 -35.75
CA ALA A 12 24.52 -54.29 -37.10
C ALA A 12 25.68 -54.10 -38.10
N TYR A 13 26.35 -52.95 -38.08
CA TYR A 13 27.57 -52.70 -38.85
C TYR A 13 28.71 -53.67 -38.48
N ARG A 14 28.88 -53.99 -37.20
CA ARG A 14 29.85 -54.99 -36.72
C ARG A 14 29.51 -56.42 -37.15
N LYS A 15 28.24 -56.73 -37.40
CA LYS A 15 27.76 -58.04 -37.90
C LYS A 15 27.94 -58.21 -39.42
N LEU A 16 28.32 -57.16 -40.16
CA LEU A 16 28.63 -57.27 -41.58
C LEU A 16 29.91 -58.07 -41.81
N SER A 17 29.90 -58.89 -42.87
CA SER A 17 31.08 -59.64 -43.30
C SER A 17 32.26 -58.67 -43.55
N LYS A 18 33.49 -59.15 -43.34
CA LYS A 18 34.71 -58.34 -43.58
C LYS A 18 34.72 -57.77 -45.01
N LYS A 19 34.31 -58.59 -45.99
CA LYS A 19 34.15 -58.24 -47.40
C LYS A 19 33.12 -57.11 -47.62
N SER A 20 31.98 -57.18 -46.93
CA SER A 20 30.95 -56.13 -46.98
C SER A 20 31.43 -54.81 -46.37
N ARG A 21 32.25 -54.84 -45.30
CA ARG A 21 32.82 -53.63 -44.69
C ARG A 21 33.91 -52.98 -45.54
N GLU A 22 34.76 -53.78 -46.16
CA GLU A 22 35.77 -53.30 -47.11
C GLU A 22 35.09 -52.70 -48.34
N LEU A 23 34.08 -53.37 -48.89
CA LEU A 23 33.27 -52.86 -50.00
C LEU A 23 32.54 -51.55 -49.65
N LEU A 24 32.05 -51.39 -48.41
CA LEU A 24 31.44 -50.13 -47.95
C LEU A 24 32.45 -48.98 -47.82
N GLY A 25 33.65 -49.26 -47.31
CA GLY A 25 34.74 -48.29 -47.28
C GLY A 25 35.14 -47.87 -48.70
N ASP A 26 35.17 -48.84 -49.61
CA ASP A 26 35.57 -48.65 -51.00
C ASP A 26 34.48 -47.88 -51.81
N ILE A 27 33.20 -48.27 -51.68
CA ILE A 27 32.04 -47.57 -52.26
C ILE A 27 31.94 -46.15 -51.69
N SER A 28 32.06 -45.96 -50.38
CA SER A 28 32.01 -44.64 -49.76
C SER A 28 33.16 -43.73 -50.23
N SER A 29 34.37 -44.27 -50.45
CA SER A 29 35.50 -43.50 -50.97
C SER A 29 35.39 -43.22 -52.48
N LYS A 30 34.80 -44.15 -53.24
CA LYS A 30 34.65 -44.07 -54.70
C LYS A 30 33.50 -43.16 -55.12
N ILE A 31 32.35 -43.20 -54.43
CA ILE A 31 31.23 -42.27 -54.60
C ILE A 31 31.65 -40.83 -54.31
N CYS A 32 32.51 -40.63 -53.29
CA CYS A 32 33.07 -39.31 -52.99
C CYS A 32 34.06 -38.79 -54.07
N LYS A 33 34.56 -39.65 -54.98
CA LYS A 33 35.54 -39.29 -56.01
C LYS A 33 34.99 -39.29 -57.45
N TYR A 34 34.01 -40.13 -57.78
CA TYR A 34 33.47 -40.28 -59.12
C TYR A 34 31.94 -40.32 -59.06
N ARG A 35 31.27 -39.30 -59.62
CA ARG A 35 29.81 -39.17 -59.66
C ARG A 35 29.09 -40.18 -60.58
N SER A 36 29.83 -41.02 -61.29
CA SER A 36 29.31 -41.85 -62.38
C SER A 36 29.88 -43.26 -62.32
N ILE A 37 29.61 -43.98 -61.22
CA ILE A 37 29.89 -45.41 -61.09
C ILE A 37 28.55 -46.14 -61.10
N GLU A 38 28.40 -47.15 -61.97
CA GLU A 38 27.31 -48.13 -61.87
C GLU A 38 27.43 -48.84 -60.50
N LEU A 39 26.50 -48.54 -59.60
CA LEU A 39 26.42 -49.23 -58.32
C LEU A 39 25.91 -50.65 -58.57
N PRO A 40 26.55 -51.70 -58.01
CA PRO A 40 25.99 -53.06 -58.06
C PRO A 40 24.61 -53.07 -57.38
N ASP A 41 23.75 -54.04 -57.68
CA ASP A 41 22.45 -54.12 -56.99
C ASP A 41 22.66 -54.24 -55.47
N LEU A 42 22.44 -53.14 -54.77
CA LEU A 42 22.74 -53.03 -53.35
C LEU A 42 21.77 -53.86 -52.50
N GLN A 43 20.64 -54.30 -53.06
CA GLN A 43 19.73 -55.25 -52.41
C GLN A 43 20.35 -56.66 -52.32
N GLU A 44 21.15 -57.06 -53.30
CA GLU A 44 21.87 -58.35 -53.27
C GLU A 44 23.12 -58.32 -52.37
N VAL A 45 23.70 -57.12 -52.18
CA VAL A 45 25.02 -56.96 -51.54
C VAL A 45 24.93 -56.54 -50.07
N PHE A 46 23.91 -55.77 -49.67
CA PHE A 46 23.77 -55.22 -48.32
C PHE A 46 22.42 -55.52 -47.69
N GLN A 47 22.43 -55.86 -46.40
CA GLN A 47 21.18 -55.90 -45.64
C GLN A 47 20.56 -54.49 -45.55
N PRO A 48 19.22 -54.33 -45.64
CA PRO A 48 18.55 -53.03 -45.54
C PRO A 48 18.95 -52.20 -44.30
N ALA A 49 19.24 -52.87 -43.18
CA ALA A 49 19.71 -52.22 -41.95
C ALA A 49 21.09 -51.55 -42.08
N ALA A 50 21.96 -52.06 -42.97
CA ALA A 50 23.27 -51.49 -43.25
C ALA A 50 23.15 -50.25 -44.15
N ILE A 51 22.27 -50.28 -45.15
CA ILE A 51 21.94 -49.12 -45.99
C ILE A 51 21.33 -48.01 -45.13
N ASP A 52 20.40 -48.35 -44.23
CA ASP A 52 19.82 -47.41 -43.27
C ASP A 52 20.86 -46.76 -42.34
N TYR A 53 21.94 -47.47 -42.03
CA TYR A 53 23.04 -46.89 -41.25
C TYR A 53 23.80 -45.82 -42.04
N LEU A 54 24.14 -46.12 -43.29
CA LEU A 54 24.94 -45.25 -44.16
C LEU A 54 24.21 -43.99 -44.58
N LEU A 55 22.91 -44.12 -44.89
CA LEU A 55 22.02 -43.02 -45.22
C LEU A 55 21.81 -42.05 -44.04
N GLY A 56 21.97 -42.54 -42.80
CA GLY A 56 21.81 -41.74 -41.59
C GLY A 56 23.08 -40.99 -41.13
N MET A 57 24.16 -40.99 -41.91
CA MET A 57 25.42 -40.31 -41.55
C MET A 57 25.47 -38.86 -42.07
N LYS A 58 26.08 -37.96 -41.28
CA LYS A 58 26.07 -36.49 -41.45
C LYS A 58 26.62 -35.94 -42.79
N LEU A 59 27.26 -36.76 -43.64
CA LEU A 59 28.04 -36.30 -44.81
C LEU A 59 27.77 -37.05 -46.13
N ASN A 60 26.61 -37.71 -46.30
CA ASN A 60 26.40 -38.65 -47.40
C ASN A 60 25.40 -38.22 -48.49
N HIS A 61 25.32 -36.93 -48.83
CA HIS A 61 24.44 -36.43 -49.90
C HIS A 61 24.69 -37.13 -51.25
N ALA A 62 25.96 -37.32 -51.63
CA ALA A 62 26.33 -37.99 -52.86
C ALA A 62 25.87 -39.45 -52.91
N LEU A 63 25.93 -40.16 -51.78
CA LEU A 63 25.42 -41.53 -51.69
C LEU A 63 23.90 -41.57 -51.86
N ILE A 64 23.17 -40.64 -51.24
CA ILE A 64 21.71 -40.54 -51.39
C ILE A 64 21.36 -40.32 -52.87
N ASP A 65 22.03 -39.36 -53.53
CA ASP A 65 21.77 -39.05 -54.94
C ASP A 65 22.11 -40.24 -55.86
N SER A 66 23.26 -40.90 -55.68
CA SER A 66 23.63 -42.09 -56.46
C SER A 66 22.69 -43.28 -56.25
N LEU A 67 22.16 -43.46 -55.03
CA LEU A 67 21.15 -44.50 -54.75
C LEU A 67 19.84 -44.22 -55.48
N ILE A 68 19.43 -42.96 -55.51
CA ILE A 68 18.21 -42.55 -56.21
C ILE A 68 18.38 -42.71 -57.72
N GLU A 69 19.54 -42.34 -58.27
CA GLU A 69 19.88 -42.54 -59.69
C GLU A 69 19.91 -44.04 -60.07
N ALA A 70 20.40 -44.89 -59.16
CA ALA A 70 20.37 -46.34 -59.32
C ALA A 70 18.95 -46.95 -59.13
N GLY A 71 17.94 -46.14 -58.81
CA GLY A 71 16.55 -46.61 -58.64
C GLY A 71 16.27 -47.34 -57.32
N TYR A 72 17.15 -47.22 -56.31
CA TYR A 72 16.97 -47.89 -55.03
C TYR A 72 15.76 -47.32 -54.25
N LYS A 73 14.90 -48.20 -53.75
CA LYS A 73 13.70 -47.89 -52.95
C LYS A 73 13.63 -48.73 -51.68
N ASP A 74 13.04 -48.18 -50.63
CA ASP A 74 12.73 -48.93 -49.41
C ASP A 74 11.60 -49.92 -49.68
N VAL A 75 11.80 -51.17 -49.26
CA VAL A 75 10.78 -52.22 -49.30
C VAL A 75 10.32 -52.50 -47.87
N PRO A 76 9.06 -52.17 -47.51
CA PRO A 76 8.55 -52.41 -46.18
C PRO A 76 8.54 -53.89 -45.84
N LYS A 77 8.95 -54.21 -44.61
CA LYS A 77 8.70 -55.53 -44.06
C LYS A 77 7.21 -55.64 -43.75
N VAL A 78 6.60 -56.75 -44.14
CA VAL A 78 5.20 -57.04 -43.85
C VAL A 78 5.08 -58.04 -42.71
N ASP A 79 3.97 -58.00 -41.98
CA ASP A 79 3.60 -59.00 -40.99
C ASP A 79 2.97 -60.25 -41.63
N GLU A 80 2.48 -61.17 -40.80
CA GLU A 80 1.85 -62.42 -41.25
C GLU A 80 0.57 -62.20 -42.08
N ASN A 81 -0.06 -61.03 -41.96
CA ASN A 81 -1.26 -60.64 -42.71
C ASN A 81 -0.92 -59.88 -44.00
N GLY A 82 0.36 -59.63 -44.28
CA GLY A 82 0.80 -58.84 -45.43
C GLY A 82 0.80 -57.33 -45.19
N GLU A 83 0.55 -56.87 -43.95
CA GLU A 83 0.50 -55.46 -43.60
C GLU A 83 1.89 -54.89 -43.26
N PRO A 84 2.25 -53.68 -43.70
CA PRO A 84 3.55 -53.08 -43.41
C PRO A 84 3.80 -52.90 -41.89
N ILE A 85 4.97 -53.34 -41.43
CA ILE A 85 5.42 -53.14 -40.05
C ILE A 85 5.89 -51.68 -39.88
N LEU A 86 5.04 -50.85 -39.29
CA LEU A 86 5.27 -49.40 -39.18
C LEU A 86 6.28 -49.00 -38.08
N ARG A 87 6.56 -49.85 -37.09
CA ARG A 87 7.50 -49.52 -36.00
C ARG A 87 8.97 -49.70 -36.43
N ARG A 88 9.56 -48.67 -37.02
CA ARG A 88 10.96 -48.68 -37.54
C ARG A 88 11.62 -47.30 -37.47
N SER A 89 12.82 -47.25 -36.90
CA SER A 89 13.66 -46.04 -36.94
C SER A 89 14.53 -46.00 -38.20
N THR A 90 14.09 -45.23 -39.19
CA THR A 90 14.70 -45.07 -40.52
C THR A 90 15.79 -43.96 -40.55
N PRO A 91 16.55 -43.81 -41.64
CA PRO A 91 17.47 -42.68 -41.86
C PRO A 91 16.80 -41.31 -41.72
N ILE A 92 15.55 -41.17 -42.20
CA ILE A 92 14.75 -39.94 -42.10
C ILE A 92 14.65 -39.45 -40.65
N HIS A 93 14.42 -40.35 -39.69
CA HIS A 93 14.39 -40.04 -38.26
C HIS A 93 15.74 -39.60 -37.69
N ARG A 94 16.84 -40.10 -38.25
CA ARG A 94 18.20 -39.78 -37.78
C ARG A 94 18.66 -38.43 -38.33
N VAL A 95 18.51 -38.22 -39.64
CA VAL A 95 18.96 -36.98 -40.28
C VAL A 95 18.13 -35.78 -39.85
N SER A 96 16.85 -36.02 -39.51
CA SER A 96 15.97 -34.99 -38.96
C SER A 96 16.49 -34.35 -37.67
N LYS A 97 17.48 -34.91 -36.98
CA LYS A 97 18.06 -34.24 -35.80
C LYS A 97 18.97 -33.07 -36.15
N TRP A 98 19.46 -32.98 -37.39
CA TRP A 98 20.41 -31.94 -37.82
C TRP A 98 20.06 -31.29 -39.17
N ASP A 99 19.18 -31.88 -39.98
CA ASP A 99 18.79 -31.36 -41.30
C ASP A 99 17.71 -30.27 -41.18
N ILE A 100 18.05 -29.14 -40.56
CA ILE A 100 17.11 -28.09 -40.14
C ILE A 100 16.15 -27.71 -41.28
N ASN A 101 16.66 -27.45 -42.49
CA ASN A 101 15.85 -27.03 -43.64
C ASN A 101 15.09 -28.18 -44.33
N GLY A 102 15.46 -29.44 -44.11
CA GLY A 102 14.79 -30.61 -44.70
C GLY A 102 15.27 -31.02 -46.09
N PHE A 103 16.39 -30.49 -46.58
CA PHE A 103 16.91 -30.82 -47.92
C PHE A 103 17.38 -32.27 -48.05
N VAL A 104 17.88 -32.87 -46.97
CA VAL A 104 18.25 -34.29 -46.94
C VAL A 104 17.01 -35.14 -46.75
N THR A 105 16.12 -34.69 -45.89
CA THR A 105 14.85 -35.33 -45.54
C THR A 105 13.98 -35.50 -46.80
N SER A 106 13.77 -34.44 -47.58
CA SER A 106 13.06 -34.50 -48.87
C SER A 106 13.72 -35.47 -49.86
N ARG A 107 15.06 -35.44 -50.00
CA ARG A 107 15.75 -36.42 -50.86
C ARG A 107 15.53 -37.86 -50.40
N LEU A 108 15.57 -38.13 -49.10
CA LEU A 108 15.34 -39.47 -48.57
C LEU A 108 13.92 -39.97 -48.83
N PHE A 109 12.92 -39.10 -48.95
CA PHE A 109 11.58 -39.49 -49.39
C PHE A 109 11.53 -39.93 -50.87
N ARG A 110 12.58 -39.71 -51.66
CA ARG A 110 12.73 -40.35 -52.99
C ARG A 110 13.13 -41.82 -52.88
N ILE A 111 13.74 -42.24 -51.78
CA ILE A 111 14.02 -43.66 -51.47
C ILE A 111 12.85 -44.27 -50.70
N TYR A 112 12.29 -43.53 -49.75
CA TYR A 112 11.12 -43.88 -48.96
C TYR A 112 9.86 -43.27 -49.60
N ASP A 113 9.54 -43.70 -50.82
CA ASP A 113 8.50 -43.08 -51.66
C ASP A 113 7.10 -43.68 -51.50
N ARG A 114 6.96 -44.67 -50.61
CA ARG A 114 5.67 -45.24 -50.19
C ARG A 114 5.04 -44.42 -49.06
N PHE A 115 4.19 -43.47 -49.43
CA PHE A 115 3.51 -42.57 -48.49
C PHE A 115 2.36 -43.24 -47.72
N ASP A 116 1.90 -44.41 -48.16
CA ASP A 116 0.99 -45.27 -47.39
C ASP A 116 1.68 -45.94 -46.18
N VAL A 117 3.02 -45.86 -46.10
CA VAL A 117 3.83 -46.44 -45.01
C VAL A 117 4.42 -45.35 -44.13
N ASN A 118 3.66 -44.96 -43.11
CA ASN A 118 4.07 -43.91 -42.17
C ASN A 118 4.88 -44.49 -40.99
N TYR A 119 6.15 -44.82 -41.22
CA TYR A 119 6.99 -45.42 -40.19
C TYR A 119 7.12 -44.54 -38.95
N ALA A 120 7.03 -45.14 -37.77
CA ALA A 120 7.17 -44.53 -36.46
C ALA A 120 8.41 -45.03 -35.73
N ASP A 121 9.17 -44.12 -35.12
CA ASP A 121 10.25 -44.49 -34.21
C ASP A 121 9.74 -44.87 -32.80
N ARG A 122 10.67 -45.13 -31.87
CA ARG A 122 10.32 -45.52 -30.49
C ARG A 122 9.58 -44.44 -29.70
N PHE A 123 9.61 -43.18 -30.14
CA PHE A 123 8.90 -42.06 -29.55
C PHE A 123 7.55 -41.82 -30.23
N GLY A 124 7.17 -42.66 -31.20
CA GLY A 124 5.96 -42.47 -31.99
C GLY A 124 6.07 -41.29 -32.96
N ILE A 125 7.26 -40.72 -33.15
CA ILE A 125 7.49 -39.70 -34.17
C ILE A 125 7.48 -40.43 -35.50
N THR A 126 6.58 -40.01 -36.41
CA THR A 126 6.42 -40.68 -37.71
C THR A 126 7.08 -39.91 -38.84
N HIS A 127 7.21 -40.53 -40.02
CA HIS A 127 7.66 -39.85 -41.25
C HIS A 127 6.83 -38.60 -41.54
N PHE A 128 5.50 -38.70 -41.40
CA PHE A 128 4.60 -37.57 -41.58
C PHE A 128 4.91 -36.41 -40.61
N HIS A 129 5.10 -36.69 -39.31
CA HIS A 129 5.49 -35.66 -38.32
C HIS A 129 6.80 -34.97 -38.70
N LEU A 130 7.79 -35.74 -39.15
CA LEU A 130 9.09 -35.20 -39.56
C LEU A 130 9.00 -34.35 -40.81
N ALA A 131 8.18 -34.74 -41.79
CA ALA A 131 7.91 -33.95 -42.99
C ALA A 131 7.25 -32.62 -42.63
N CYS A 132 6.25 -32.63 -41.74
CA CYS A 132 5.56 -31.42 -41.26
C CYS A 132 6.50 -30.43 -40.54
N ARG A 133 7.62 -30.88 -39.99
CA ARG A 133 8.62 -30.00 -39.37
C ARG A 133 9.51 -29.26 -40.36
N ARG A 134 9.48 -29.60 -41.66
CA ARG A 134 10.46 -29.13 -42.64
C ARG A 134 9.87 -28.23 -43.70
N ARG A 135 10.58 -27.13 -43.94
CA ARG A 135 10.31 -26.20 -45.04
C ARG A 135 10.21 -26.86 -46.41
N HIS A 136 11.13 -27.76 -46.72
CA HIS A 136 11.26 -28.37 -48.05
C HIS A 136 10.48 -29.68 -48.21
N CYS A 137 9.56 -30.01 -47.30
CA CYS A 137 8.80 -31.27 -47.38
C CYS A 137 7.30 -31.10 -47.67
N ALA A 138 6.86 -29.95 -48.21
CA ALA A 138 5.45 -29.67 -48.46
C ALA A 138 4.83 -30.66 -49.48
N GLU A 139 5.56 -31.05 -50.52
CA GLU A 139 5.10 -32.03 -51.51
C GLU A 139 4.87 -33.40 -50.90
N GLU A 140 5.79 -33.83 -50.03
CA GLU A 140 5.71 -35.09 -49.31
C GLU A 140 4.54 -35.11 -48.34
N VAL A 141 4.28 -34.00 -47.64
CA VAL A 141 3.10 -33.87 -46.77
C VAL A 141 1.81 -33.95 -47.59
N MET A 142 1.73 -33.33 -48.78
CA MET A 142 0.57 -33.50 -49.67
C MET A 142 0.36 -34.95 -50.07
N LYS A 143 1.42 -35.67 -50.46
CA LYS A 143 1.32 -37.10 -50.82
C LYS A 143 0.83 -37.97 -49.67
N PHE A 144 1.31 -37.74 -48.45
CA PHE A 144 0.77 -38.42 -47.26
C PHE A 144 -0.73 -38.15 -47.08
N LEU A 145 -1.17 -36.91 -47.24
CA LEU A 145 -2.58 -36.54 -47.09
C LEU A 145 -3.47 -37.13 -48.20
N GLU A 146 -2.98 -37.17 -49.45
CA GLU A 146 -3.68 -37.76 -50.60
C GLU A 146 -3.98 -39.26 -50.41
N VAL A 147 -3.08 -40.00 -49.76
CA VAL A 147 -3.31 -41.41 -49.41
C VAL A 147 -4.16 -41.60 -48.15
N GLY A 148 -4.71 -40.51 -47.59
CA GLY A 148 -5.62 -40.55 -46.45
C GLY A 148 -4.94 -40.55 -45.07
N GLN A 149 -3.68 -40.13 -44.96
CA GLN A 149 -3.04 -39.95 -43.66
C GLN A 149 -3.82 -38.94 -42.82
N ASP A 150 -4.19 -39.33 -41.59
CA ASP A 150 -4.86 -38.43 -40.65
C ASP A 150 -3.92 -37.26 -40.29
N PRO A 151 -4.30 -36.00 -40.58
CA PRO A 151 -3.52 -34.81 -40.21
C PRO A 151 -3.45 -34.59 -38.69
N ASN A 152 -4.21 -35.35 -37.90
CA ASN A 152 -4.30 -35.27 -36.45
C ASN A 152 -3.61 -36.44 -35.72
N CYS A 153 -2.85 -37.28 -36.43
CA CYS A 153 -2.13 -38.38 -35.79
C CYS A 153 -1.21 -37.86 -34.67
N LEU A 154 -1.07 -38.57 -33.56
CA LEU A 154 -0.28 -38.08 -32.42
C LEU A 154 0.99 -38.90 -32.21
N THR A 155 2.07 -38.24 -31.79
CA THR A 155 3.24 -38.93 -31.25
C THR A 155 2.93 -39.59 -29.90
N ASN A 156 3.86 -40.37 -29.35
CA ASN A 156 3.67 -40.94 -28.02
C ASN A 156 3.50 -39.85 -26.94
N ASP A 157 4.01 -38.64 -27.16
CA ASP A 157 3.88 -37.49 -26.25
C ASP A 157 2.66 -36.60 -26.55
N GLY A 158 1.78 -37.06 -27.44
CA GLY A 158 0.56 -36.34 -27.81
C GLY A 158 0.80 -35.14 -28.73
N VAL A 159 1.98 -34.99 -29.31
CA VAL A 159 2.28 -33.85 -30.20
C VAL A 159 1.66 -34.11 -31.57
N SER A 160 0.89 -33.14 -32.08
CA SER A 160 0.25 -33.22 -33.39
C SER A 160 1.17 -32.72 -34.53
N PRO A 161 0.94 -33.12 -35.79
CA PRO A 161 1.62 -32.60 -36.97
C PRO A 161 1.54 -31.08 -37.09
N LEU A 162 0.41 -30.49 -36.67
CA LEU A 162 0.22 -29.04 -36.68
C LEU A 162 1.19 -28.31 -35.73
N LEU A 163 1.44 -28.87 -34.53
CA LEU A 163 2.48 -28.35 -33.62
C LEU A 163 3.88 -28.46 -34.24
N TYR A 164 4.15 -29.48 -35.06
CA TYR A 164 5.42 -29.59 -35.77
C TYR A 164 5.59 -28.55 -36.90
N ALA A 165 4.50 -27.99 -37.41
CA ALA A 165 4.51 -27.07 -38.55
C ALA A 165 4.60 -25.58 -38.17
N LEU A 166 4.65 -25.25 -36.87
CA LEU A 166 4.59 -23.86 -36.39
C LEU A 166 5.75 -22.97 -36.86
N TRP A 167 6.88 -23.55 -37.26
CA TRP A 167 8.03 -22.79 -37.77
C TRP A 167 7.94 -22.50 -39.28
N GLU A 168 6.94 -23.04 -39.99
CA GLU A 168 6.81 -22.91 -41.44
C GLU A 168 5.37 -22.55 -41.83
N PRO A 169 5.06 -21.26 -42.06
CA PRO A 169 3.69 -20.79 -42.30
C PRO A 169 2.96 -21.49 -43.45
N LYS A 170 3.70 -21.86 -44.50
CA LYS A 170 3.13 -22.61 -45.64
C LYS A 170 2.69 -24.02 -45.24
N MET A 171 3.48 -24.69 -44.39
CA MET A 171 3.14 -26.02 -43.90
C MET A 171 1.97 -25.95 -42.92
N PHE A 172 1.95 -24.91 -42.09
CA PHE A 172 0.87 -24.66 -41.16
C PHE A 172 -0.48 -24.43 -41.87
N ASP A 173 -0.52 -23.55 -42.89
CA ASP A 173 -1.69 -23.35 -43.76
C ASP A 173 -2.15 -24.67 -44.40
N LEU A 174 -1.22 -25.42 -45.00
CA LEU A 174 -1.50 -26.70 -45.66
C LEU A 174 -2.19 -27.69 -44.72
N LEU A 175 -1.68 -27.87 -43.50
CA LEU A 175 -2.27 -28.79 -42.52
C LEU A 175 -3.65 -28.34 -42.05
N LEU A 176 -3.87 -27.04 -41.82
CA LEU A 176 -5.19 -26.51 -41.48
C LEU A 176 -6.19 -26.74 -42.61
N ARG A 177 -5.78 -26.48 -43.87
CA ARG A 177 -6.58 -26.79 -45.07
C ARG A 177 -6.81 -28.28 -45.27
N ALA A 178 -5.91 -29.14 -44.78
CA ALA A 178 -6.10 -30.59 -44.76
C ALA A 178 -7.02 -31.10 -43.63
N GLY A 179 -7.41 -30.24 -42.69
CA GLY A 179 -8.34 -30.60 -41.61
C GLY A 179 -7.67 -30.93 -40.28
N ALA A 180 -6.41 -30.54 -40.10
CA ALA A 180 -5.77 -30.51 -38.79
C ALA A 180 -6.62 -29.70 -37.79
N ASN A 181 -6.74 -30.19 -36.57
CA ASN A 181 -7.51 -29.57 -35.51
C ASN A 181 -6.61 -28.56 -34.75
N PRO A 182 -6.95 -27.26 -34.79
CA PRO A 182 -6.16 -26.20 -34.14
C PRO A 182 -6.16 -26.29 -32.60
N ASN A 183 -7.04 -27.11 -32.02
CA ASN A 183 -7.24 -27.22 -30.58
C ASN A 183 -6.64 -28.51 -29.98
N LEU A 184 -5.93 -29.33 -30.76
CA LEU A 184 -5.29 -30.53 -30.23
C LEU A 184 -4.15 -30.17 -29.29
N ALA A 185 -4.37 -30.46 -28.01
CA ALA A 185 -3.38 -30.30 -26.97
C ALA A 185 -2.45 -31.53 -26.89
N ASN A 186 -1.16 -31.28 -26.63
CA ASN A 186 -0.23 -32.35 -26.28
C ASN A 186 -0.48 -32.90 -24.87
N LYS A 187 0.34 -33.85 -24.42
CA LYS A 187 0.21 -34.39 -23.06
C LYS A 187 0.28 -33.35 -21.95
N ASP A 188 0.88 -32.18 -22.19
CA ASP A 188 1.00 -31.09 -21.23
C ASP A 188 -0.15 -30.08 -21.34
N GLY A 189 -1.17 -30.36 -22.14
CA GLY A 189 -2.29 -29.44 -22.36
C GLY A 189 -1.94 -28.29 -23.32
N THR A 190 -0.72 -28.26 -23.88
CA THR A 190 -0.26 -27.20 -24.77
C THR A 190 -0.87 -27.37 -26.16
N THR A 191 -1.66 -26.39 -26.58
CA THR A 191 -2.23 -26.29 -27.94
C THR A 191 -1.31 -25.50 -28.88
N PRO A 192 -1.52 -25.55 -30.21
CA PRO A 192 -0.81 -24.67 -31.15
C PRO A 192 -0.82 -23.19 -30.76
N LEU A 193 -1.96 -22.69 -30.27
CA LEU A 193 -2.07 -21.29 -29.86
C LEU A 193 -1.19 -20.96 -28.65
N HIS A 194 -1.00 -21.89 -27.70
CA HIS A 194 -0.05 -21.68 -26.60
C HIS A 194 1.37 -21.49 -27.11
N VAL A 195 1.82 -22.34 -28.04
CA VAL A 195 3.18 -22.24 -28.59
C VAL A 195 3.37 -20.96 -29.40
N ILE A 196 2.36 -20.52 -30.16
CA ILE A 196 2.40 -19.22 -30.86
C ILE A 196 2.56 -18.06 -29.88
N CYS A 197 1.95 -18.15 -28.70
CA CYS A 197 2.02 -17.13 -27.67
C CYS A 197 3.26 -17.26 -26.77
N ASP A 198 3.99 -18.37 -26.86
CA ASP A 198 5.22 -18.64 -26.14
C ASP A 198 6.40 -18.06 -26.94
N GLY A 199 6.77 -16.81 -26.63
CA GLY A 199 7.75 -16.01 -27.36
C GLY A 199 9.20 -16.53 -27.31
N ALA A 200 9.43 -17.69 -26.69
CA ALA A 200 10.72 -18.39 -26.67
C ALA A 200 11.25 -18.75 -28.08
N GLU A 201 10.38 -18.83 -29.09
CA GLU A 201 10.73 -19.42 -30.39
C GLU A 201 10.59 -18.48 -31.62
N ALA A 202 10.49 -17.16 -31.41
CA ALA A 202 10.42 -16.14 -32.48
C ALA A 202 9.30 -16.40 -33.52
N ILE A 203 8.12 -16.78 -33.03
CA ILE A 203 6.93 -17.04 -33.84
C ILE A 203 6.20 -15.71 -34.10
N ASP A 204 5.74 -15.51 -35.34
CA ASP A 204 5.12 -14.29 -35.84
C ASP A 204 3.61 -14.24 -35.50
N GLU A 205 3.09 -13.05 -35.15
CA GLU A 205 1.65 -12.73 -35.02
C GLU A 205 0.84 -13.23 -36.23
N PHE A 206 1.46 -13.29 -37.41
CA PHE A 206 0.87 -13.84 -38.63
C PHE A 206 0.29 -15.26 -38.45
N LEU A 207 0.94 -16.13 -37.67
CA LEU A 207 0.45 -17.49 -37.42
C LEU A 207 -0.79 -17.51 -36.51
N ALA A 208 -0.88 -16.57 -35.57
CA ALA A 208 -2.09 -16.37 -34.79
C ALA A 208 -3.25 -15.94 -35.71
N LYS A 209 -3.04 -14.97 -36.61
CA LYS A 209 -4.10 -14.58 -37.56
C LYS A 209 -4.54 -15.75 -38.44
N MET A 210 -3.58 -16.48 -38.98
CA MET A 210 -3.83 -17.65 -39.84
C MET A 210 -4.63 -18.75 -39.14
N ILE A 211 -4.30 -19.11 -37.89
CA ILE A 211 -5.03 -20.16 -37.18
C ILE A 211 -6.49 -19.76 -36.93
N PHE A 212 -6.78 -18.48 -36.66
CA PHE A 212 -8.16 -18.02 -36.46
C PHE A 212 -8.94 -17.92 -37.77
N GLU A 213 -8.36 -17.35 -38.83
CA GLU A 213 -9.00 -17.19 -40.14
C GLU A 213 -9.39 -18.54 -40.75
N LEU A 214 -8.44 -19.47 -40.89
CA LEU A 214 -8.68 -20.77 -41.55
C LEU A 214 -9.56 -21.71 -40.73
N SER A 215 -9.55 -21.58 -39.41
CA SER A 215 -10.37 -22.43 -38.55
C SER A 215 -11.84 -21.99 -38.54
N ASN A 216 -12.09 -20.68 -38.68
CA ASN A 216 -13.44 -20.14 -38.87
C ASN A 216 -14.07 -20.60 -40.20
N GLU A 217 -13.30 -20.64 -41.30
CA GLU A 217 -13.78 -21.15 -42.60
C GLU A 217 -14.33 -22.59 -42.50
N LYS A 218 -13.78 -23.39 -41.58
CA LYS A 218 -14.18 -24.79 -41.35
C LYS A 218 -15.14 -25.00 -40.18
N TYR A 219 -15.70 -23.92 -39.62
CA TYR A 219 -16.55 -23.96 -38.42
C TYR A 219 -15.92 -24.70 -37.22
N ARG A 220 -14.61 -24.60 -37.06
CA ARG A 220 -13.88 -25.11 -35.88
C ARG A 220 -13.31 -23.93 -35.09
N PRO A 221 -14.05 -23.33 -34.15
CA PRO A 221 -13.54 -22.17 -33.42
C PRO A 221 -12.29 -22.53 -32.63
N VAL A 222 -11.29 -21.65 -32.68
CA VAL A 222 -10.06 -21.79 -31.89
C VAL A 222 -10.40 -21.57 -30.42
N GLN A 223 -9.97 -22.47 -29.54
CA GLN A 223 -10.17 -22.36 -28.09
C GLN A 223 -9.15 -21.40 -27.49
N VAL A 224 -9.44 -20.10 -27.59
CA VAL A 224 -8.56 -19.01 -27.12
C VAL A 224 -8.26 -19.06 -25.62
N ASN A 225 -9.15 -19.67 -24.83
CA ASN A 225 -9.02 -19.81 -23.37
C ASN A 225 -8.67 -21.24 -22.92
N ALA A 226 -8.17 -22.09 -23.82
CA ALA A 226 -7.66 -23.40 -23.44
C ALA A 226 -6.56 -23.25 -22.38
N ARG A 227 -6.51 -24.15 -21.39
CA ARG A 227 -5.50 -24.11 -20.33
C ARG A 227 -4.56 -25.31 -20.43
N ASN A 228 -3.26 -25.05 -20.34
CA ASN A 228 -2.26 -26.11 -20.24
C ASN A 228 -2.20 -26.70 -18.81
N LYS A 229 -1.29 -27.64 -18.54
CA LYS A 229 -1.11 -28.26 -17.21
C LYS A 229 -0.71 -27.30 -16.10
N LEU A 230 -0.12 -26.14 -16.44
CA LEU A 230 0.18 -25.08 -15.48
C LEU A 230 -1.02 -24.15 -15.29
N GLY A 231 -2.14 -24.42 -15.94
CA GLY A 231 -3.34 -23.60 -15.93
C GLY A 231 -3.22 -22.34 -16.80
N ASN A 232 -2.07 -22.11 -17.42
CA ASN A 232 -1.85 -20.95 -18.27
C ASN A 232 -2.73 -21.06 -19.51
N ALA A 233 -3.49 -20.01 -19.79
CA ALA A 233 -4.11 -19.77 -21.09
C ALA A 233 -3.13 -19.06 -22.03
N PRO A 234 -3.33 -19.08 -23.37
CA PRO A 234 -2.46 -18.39 -24.32
C PRO A 234 -2.17 -16.92 -23.98
N LEU A 235 -3.15 -16.19 -23.45
CA LEU A 235 -2.97 -14.80 -23.01
C LEU A 235 -1.94 -14.65 -21.87
N HIS A 236 -1.79 -15.63 -20.98
CA HIS A 236 -0.75 -15.61 -19.94
C HIS A 236 0.65 -15.66 -20.56
N LEU A 237 0.83 -16.46 -21.61
CA LEU A 237 2.11 -16.62 -22.29
C LEU A 237 2.43 -15.38 -23.14
N ALA A 238 1.44 -14.85 -23.86
CA ALA A 238 1.64 -13.68 -24.72
C ALA A 238 2.06 -12.42 -23.93
N ILE A 239 1.57 -12.28 -22.69
CA ILE A 239 1.91 -11.14 -21.82
C ILE A 239 3.33 -11.21 -21.25
N ASP A 240 3.97 -12.38 -21.26
CA ASP A 240 5.30 -12.53 -20.69
C ASP A 240 6.41 -11.91 -21.59
N TYR A 241 6.13 -11.75 -22.89
CA TYR A 241 7.14 -11.39 -23.89
C TYR A 241 7.00 -9.96 -24.41
N HIS A 242 8.10 -9.20 -24.38
CA HIS A 242 8.16 -7.88 -24.98
C HIS A 242 7.95 -7.91 -26.51
N GLY A 243 7.19 -6.96 -27.06
CA GLY A 243 6.92 -6.84 -28.50
C GLY A 243 5.70 -7.63 -28.97
N TYR A 244 4.95 -8.26 -28.06
CA TYR A 244 3.76 -9.06 -28.35
C TYR A 244 2.46 -8.29 -28.10
N GLU A 245 2.52 -6.95 -28.04
CA GLU A 245 1.37 -6.11 -27.70
C GLU A 245 0.23 -6.25 -28.72
N ASN A 246 0.55 -6.33 -30.02
CA ASN A 246 -0.43 -6.60 -31.08
C ASN A 246 -1.07 -7.98 -30.94
N LEU A 247 -0.31 -8.99 -30.52
CA LEU A 247 -0.83 -10.34 -30.30
C LEU A 247 -1.76 -10.36 -29.09
N VAL A 248 -1.42 -9.67 -28.00
CA VAL A 248 -2.29 -9.49 -26.83
C VAL A 248 -3.60 -8.80 -27.22
N GLU A 249 -3.53 -7.70 -27.96
CA GLU A 249 -4.71 -7.01 -28.50
C GLU A 249 -5.56 -7.95 -29.36
N PHE A 250 -4.92 -8.72 -30.26
CA PHE A 250 -5.59 -9.66 -31.13
C PHE A 250 -6.30 -10.77 -30.34
N LEU A 251 -5.65 -11.35 -29.33
CA LEU A 251 -6.24 -12.40 -28.48
C LEU A 251 -7.47 -11.88 -27.72
N LEU A 252 -7.38 -10.69 -27.12
CA LEU A 252 -8.50 -10.06 -26.40
C LEU A 252 -9.69 -9.82 -27.34
N LYS A 253 -9.45 -9.27 -28.54
CA LYS A 253 -10.49 -9.07 -29.57
C LYS A 253 -11.13 -10.37 -30.04
N ASN A 254 -10.43 -11.49 -29.91
CA ASN A 254 -10.93 -12.83 -30.24
C ASN A 254 -11.45 -13.60 -29.02
N GLY A 255 -11.77 -12.91 -27.91
CA GLY A 255 -12.46 -13.50 -26.77
C GLY A 255 -11.56 -14.13 -25.71
N ALA A 256 -10.27 -13.80 -25.69
CA ALA A 256 -9.42 -14.15 -24.55
C ALA A 256 -9.97 -13.53 -23.26
N ASP A 257 -10.03 -14.31 -22.19
CA ASP A 257 -10.50 -13.87 -20.88
C ASP A 257 -9.37 -13.13 -20.14
N PRO A 258 -9.48 -11.81 -19.90
CA PRO A 258 -8.46 -11.04 -19.20
C PRO A 258 -8.32 -11.42 -17.72
N ASN A 259 -9.27 -12.19 -17.17
CA ASN A 259 -9.31 -12.60 -15.77
C ASN A 259 -9.07 -14.10 -15.58
N ALA A 260 -8.71 -14.83 -16.63
CA ALA A 260 -8.41 -16.25 -16.52
C ALA A 260 -7.30 -16.48 -15.47
N THR A 261 -7.45 -17.46 -14.59
CA THR A 261 -6.44 -17.79 -13.58
C THR A 261 -5.70 -19.07 -13.95
N ASN A 262 -4.39 -19.09 -13.72
CA ASN A 262 -3.58 -20.31 -13.82
C ASN A 262 -3.61 -21.15 -12.54
N GLU A 263 -2.81 -22.23 -12.45
CA GLU A 263 -2.77 -23.11 -11.25
C GLU A 263 -2.26 -22.40 -10.00
N GLU A 264 -1.53 -21.28 -10.14
CA GLU A 264 -1.09 -20.42 -9.03
C GLU A 264 -2.13 -19.37 -8.62
N GLY A 265 -3.31 -19.36 -9.28
CA GLY A 265 -4.32 -18.33 -9.09
C GLY A 265 -3.96 -16.99 -9.77
N SER A 266 -2.83 -16.92 -10.48
CA SER A 266 -2.35 -15.72 -11.15
C SER A 266 -3.18 -15.44 -12.40
N THR A 267 -3.61 -14.19 -12.56
CA THR A 267 -4.25 -13.67 -13.79
C THR A 267 -3.20 -13.15 -14.78
N PRO A 268 -3.54 -12.87 -16.05
CA PRO A 268 -2.61 -12.24 -16.99
C PRO A 268 -2.00 -10.93 -16.43
N LEU A 269 -2.77 -10.16 -15.66
CA LEU A 269 -2.29 -8.95 -14.99
C LEU A 269 -1.22 -9.22 -13.91
N HIS A 270 -1.32 -10.36 -13.20
CA HIS A 270 -0.26 -10.81 -12.29
C HIS A 270 1.01 -11.13 -13.05
N ILE A 271 0.92 -11.92 -14.14
CA ILE A 271 2.08 -12.32 -14.95
C ILE A 271 2.83 -11.09 -15.47
N ALA A 272 2.10 -10.11 -16.02
CA ALA A 272 2.69 -8.84 -16.43
C ALA A 272 3.50 -8.20 -15.30
N CYS A 273 2.93 -8.15 -14.09
CA CYS A 273 3.56 -7.54 -12.93
C CYS A 273 4.67 -8.40 -12.28
N ILE A 274 4.86 -9.66 -12.69
CA ILE A 274 5.88 -10.57 -12.17
C ILE A 274 7.07 -10.68 -13.11
N GLU A 275 6.88 -10.90 -14.39
CA GLU A 275 7.96 -11.38 -15.26
C GLU A 275 8.49 -10.31 -16.23
N CYS A 276 7.62 -9.48 -16.80
CA CYS A 276 8.01 -8.59 -17.89
C CYS A 276 8.88 -7.40 -17.42
N SER A 277 9.88 -7.06 -18.23
CA SER A 277 10.86 -5.97 -17.96
C SER A 277 10.40 -4.59 -18.46
N GLU A 278 9.49 -4.57 -19.44
CA GLU A 278 8.95 -3.39 -20.13
C GLU A 278 7.41 -3.46 -20.14
N THR A 279 6.86 -3.58 -18.94
CA THR A 279 5.46 -3.91 -18.64
C THR A 279 4.45 -2.82 -18.98
N PHE A 280 4.89 -1.57 -19.13
CA PHE A 280 4.00 -0.43 -19.23
C PHE A 280 3.21 -0.42 -20.54
N ASP A 281 3.89 -0.46 -21.68
CA ASP A 281 3.25 -0.36 -23.01
C ASP A 281 2.29 -1.54 -23.25
N MET A 282 2.70 -2.74 -22.82
CA MET A 282 1.86 -3.93 -22.87
C MET A 282 0.59 -3.81 -22.03
N LEU A 283 0.69 -3.34 -20.79
CA LEU A 283 -0.47 -3.15 -19.92
C LEU A 283 -1.36 -1.99 -20.39
N GLU A 284 -0.78 -0.95 -20.99
CA GLU A 284 -1.54 0.14 -21.59
C GLU A 284 -2.45 -0.39 -22.70
N ILE A 285 -1.91 -1.22 -23.61
CA ILE A 285 -2.69 -1.86 -24.66
C ILE A 285 -3.72 -2.83 -24.07
N PHE A 286 -3.34 -3.66 -23.08
CA PHE A 286 -4.26 -4.56 -22.40
C PHE A 286 -5.49 -3.83 -21.80
N PHE A 287 -5.27 -2.76 -21.01
CA PHE A 287 -6.36 -1.99 -20.40
C PHE A 287 -7.17 -1.21 -21.43
N LYS A 288 -6.52 -0.65 -22.45
CA LYS A 288 -7.19 0.03 -23.54
C LYS A 288 -8.12 -0.91 -24.30
N THR A 289 -7.62 -2.07 -24.73
CA THR A 289 -8.40 -3.04 -25.50
C THR A 289 -9.54 -3.65 -24.68
N THR A 290 -9.29 -4.02 -23.42
CA THR A 290 -10.37 -4.55 -22.54
C THR A 290 -11.48 -3.52 -22.32
N LYS A 291 -11.12 -2.24 -22.14
CA LYS A 291 -12.09 -1.14 -22.04
C LYS A 291 -12.87 -0.90 -23.34
N GLU A 292 -12.21 -0.97 -24.50
CA GLU A 292 -12.88 -0.89 -25.80
C GLU A 292 -13.88 -2.03 -26.03
N LEU A 293 -13.61 -3.20 -25.47
CA LEU A 293 -14.45 -4.39 -25.57
C LEU A 293 -15.51 -4.51 -24.45
N ASP A 294 -15.60 -3.52 -23.55
CA ASP A 294 -16.45 -3.56 -22.34
C ASP A 294 -16.22 -4.81 -21.47
N GLN A 295 -14.97 -5.30 -21.43
CA GLN A 295 -14.55 -6.40 -20.59
C GLN A 295 -14.10 -5.88 -19.23
N LEU A 296 -14.81 -6.28 -18.16
CA LEU A 296 -14.45 -5.92 -16.79
C LEU A 296 -13.18 -6.67 -16.35
N VAL A 297 -12.09 -5.95 -16.11
CA VAL A 297 -10.85 -6.51 -15.55
C VAL A 297 -10.91 -6.50 -14.03
N GLN A 298 -10.63 -7.65 -13.41
CA GLN A 298 -10.49 -7.81 -11.95
C GLN A 298 -9.09 -7.36 -11.50
N VAL A 299 -8.91 -6.04 -11.39
CA VAL A 299 -7.61 -5.44 -11.07
C VAL A 299 -7.07 -5.88 -9.70
N ASP A 300 -7.96 -6.10 -8.73
CA ASP A 300 -7.61 -6.57 -7.38
C ASP A 300 -7.79 -8.08 -7.18
N ALA A 301 -7.77 -8.87 -8.26
CA ALA A 301 -7.73 -10.32 -8.15
C ALA A 301 -6.55 -10.74 -7.25
N ARG A 302 -6.75 -11.80 -6.45
CA ARG A 302 -5.72 -12.33 -5.55
C ARG A 302 -5.29 -13.71 -6.03
N ASP A 303 -3.98 -13.90 -6.15
CA ASP A 303 -3.38 -15.21 -6.43
C ASP A 303 -3.50 -16.16 -5.22
N ASN A 304 -2.97 -17.38 -5.35
CA ASN A 304 -2.97 -18.37 -4.26
C ASN A 304 -2.10 -17.94 -3.06
N SER A 305 -1.23 -16.94 -3.21
CA SER A 305 -0.47 -16.30 -2.13
C SER A 305 -1.24 -15.15 -1.47
N GLY A 306 -2.45 -14.84 -1.95
CA GLY A 306 -3.26 -13.73 -1.48
C GLY A 306 -2.78 -12.36 -1.97
N ARG A 307 -1.89 -12.32 -2.97
CA ARG A 307 -1.28 -11.08 -3.48
C ARG A 307 -2.05 -10.54 -4.67
N THR A 308 -2.15 -9.21 -4.77
CA THR A 308 -2.72 -8.51 -5.95
C THR A 308 -1.63 -8.12 -6.96
N PRO A 309 -1.99 -7.83 -8.22
CA PRO A 309 -1.04 -7.29 -9.19
C PRO A 309 -0.34 -6.01 -8.73
N LEU A 310 -1.06 -5.13 -8.01
CA LEU A 310 -0.49 -3.90 -7.44
C LEU A 310 0.65 -4.22 -6.45
N GLN A 311 0.52 -5.26 -5.63
CA GLN A 311 1.58 -5.66 -4.70
C GLN A 311 2.83 -6.15 -5.42
N TYR A 312 2.68 -6.87 -6.54
CA TYR A 312 3.81 -7.26 -7.39
C TYR A 312 4.46 -6.06 -8.08
N ALA A 313 3.67 -5.13 -8.63
CA ALA A 313 4.17 -3.91 -9.25
C ALA A 313 4.98 -3.05 -8.25
N VAL A 314 4.51 -2.95 -7.00
CA VAL A 314 5.24 -2.27 -5.92
C VAL A 314 6.51 -3.03 -5.55
N ALA A 315 6.46 -4.36 -5.38
CA ALA A 315 7.62 -5.17 -5.03
C ALA A 315 8.74 -5.10 -6.11
N ARG A 316 8.37 -5.05 -7.39
CA ARG A 316 9.31 -4.87 -8.51
C ARG A 316 9.71 -3.42 -8.79
N LEU A 317 9.20 -2.47 -8.00
CA LEU A 317 9.50 -1.05 -8.14
C LEU A 317 9.19 -0.53 -9.54
N LEU A 318 7.94 -0.67 -9.96
CA LEU A 318 7.44 -0.23 -11.28
C LEU A 318 6.50 0.99 -11.13
N PRO A 319 7.03 2.23 -10.97
CA PRO A 319 6.22 3.42 -10.70
C PRO A 319 5.12 3.68 -11.72
N ASP A 320 5.42 3.51 -13.01
CA ASP A 320 4.48 3.82 -14.08
C ASP A 320 3.35 2.76 -14.16
N VAL A 321 3.65 1.50 -13.84
CA VAL A 321 2.63 0.44 -13.72
C VAL A 321 1.76 0.62 -12.47
N VAL A 322 2.33 1.09 -11.36
CA VAL A 322 1.56 1.42 -10.15
C VAL A 322 0.50 2.47 -10.46
N ASP A 323 0.88 3.55 -11.15
CA ASP A 323 -0.08 4.56 -11.61
C ASP A 323 -1.15 3.96 -12.52
N LEU A 324 -0.75 3.15 -13.50
CA LEU A 324 -1.66 2.51 -14.44
C LEU A 324 -2.70 1.60 -13.74
N LEU A 325 -2.27 0.80 -12.76
CA LEU A 325 -3.17 -0.05 -11.99
C LEU A 325 -4.14 0.78 -11.14
N LEU A 326 -3.66 1.84 -10.49
CA LEU A 326 -4.50 2.74 -9.69
C LEU A 326 -5.48 3.53 -10.55
N ASP A 327 -5.08 3.94 -11.76
CA ASP A 327 -5.96 4.61 -12.74
C ASP A 327 -7.06 3.67 -13.27
N ASN A 328 -6.81 2.35 -13.24
CA ASN A 328 -7.78 1.32 -13.60
C ASN A 328 -8.50 0.70 -12.39
N GLY A 329 -8.42 1.34 -11.23
CA GLY A 329 -9.28 1.02 -10.08
C GLY A 329 -8.70 0.03 -9.07
N ALA A 330 -7.37 -0.18 -9.04
CA ALA A 330 -6.75 -0.94 -7.95
C ALA A 330 -7.00 -0.28 -6.58
N ASP A 331 -7.48 -1.06 -5.62
CA ASP A 331 -7.86 -0.58 -4.29
C ASP A 331 -6.66 -0.49 -3.34
N LEU A 332 -6.50 0.68 -2.73
CA LEU A 332 -5.50 0.93 -1.70
C LEU A 332 -5.99 0.63 -0.28
N SER A 333 -7.30 0.44 -0.06
CA SER A 333 -7.86 0.27 1.28
C SER A 333 -7.43 -1.03 1.97
N SER A 334 -7.21 -2.08 1.18
CA SER A 334 -6.73 -3.39 1.66
C SER A 334 -5.29 -3.70 1.25
N PHE A 335 -4.59 -2.71 0.67
CA PHE A 335 -3.20 -2.86 0.24
C PHE A 335 -2.25 -2.92 1.43
N VAL A 336 -1.37 -3.92 1.43
CA VAL A 336 -0.31 -4.07 2.42
C VAL A 336 1.03 -3.86 1.74
N PHE A 337 1.84 -2.93 2.26
CA PHE A 337 3.16 -2.65 1.71
C PHE A 337 4.08 -3.88 1.79
N PRO A 338 4.83 -4.21 0.73
CA PRO A 338 5.70 -5.39 0.75
C PRO A 338 6.81 -5.30 1.80
N THR A 339 7.19 -6.46 2.36
CA THR A 339 8.32 -6.56 3.29
C THR A 339 9.67 -6.60 2.55
N GLU A 340 10.77 -6.41 3.28
CA GLU A 340 12.13 -6.40 2.70
C GLU A 340 12.46 -7.62 1.83
N SER A 341 11.99 -8.81 2.20
CA SER A 341 12.25 -10.04 1.42
C SER A 341 11.72 -9.97 -0.01
N HIS A 342 10.65 -9.21 -0.25
CA HIS A 342 10.04 -9.07 -1.58
C HIS A 342 10.85 -8.20 -2.53
N PHE A 343 11.69 -7.31 -2.01
CA PHE A 343 12.57 -6.45 -2.83
C PHE A 343 13.94 -7.09 -3.09
N VAL A 344 14.28 -8.17 -2.38
CA VAL A 344 15.63 -8.79 -2.37
C VAL A 344 15.86 -9.74 -3.56
N GLU A 345 14.81 -10.32 -4.14
CA GLU A 345 14.94 -11.28 -5.26
C GLU A 345 15.51 -10.66 -6.55
N MET A 346 15.39 -9.34 -6.74
CA MET A 346 15.88 -8.65 -7.93
C MET A 346 17.41 -8.43 -7.92
N SER A 347 18.08 -8.65 -6.78
CA SER A 347 19.50 -8.32 -6.57
C SER A 347 20.51 -9.36 -7.07
N LEU A 348 20.08 -10.59 -7.40
CA LEU A 348 21.00 -11.73 -7.55
C LEU A 348 21.64 -11.87 -8.94
N THR A 349 21.35 -10.99 -9.90
CA THR A 349 21.77 -11.18 -11.31
C THR A 349 22.53 -10.00 -11.93
N SER A 350 22.65 -8.85 -11.26
CA SER A 350 23.34 -7.68 -11.83
C SER A 350 24.86 -7.72 -11.62
N HIS A 351 25.63 -7.61 -12.71
CA HIS A 351 27.08 -7.43 -12.67
C HIS A 351 27.50 -6.03 -12.16
N ASP A 352 26.56 -5.08 -12.09
CA ASP A 352 26.78 -3.71 -11.60
C ASP A 352 25.93 -3.43 -10.37
N VAL A 353 26.49 -3.79 -9.21
CA VAL A 353 25.84 -3.71 -7.89
C VAL A 353 25.48 -2.28 -7.51
N ILE A 354 26.26 -1.28 -7.94
CA ILE A 354 26.06 0.14 -7.57
C ILE A 354 24.82 0.69 -8.28
N ASN A 355 24.72 0.48 -9.60
CA ASN A 355 23.58 0.91 -10.39
C ASN A 355 22.28 0.23 -9.93
N PHE A 356 22.36 -1.06 -9.61
CA PHE A 356 21.22 -1.81 -9.10
C PHE A 356 20.72 -1.24 -7.76
N LYS A 357 21.61 -1.01 -6.79
CA LYS A 357 21.23 -0.41 -5.51
C LYS A 357 20.57 0.95 -5.70
N LEU A 358 21.15 1.80 -6.56
CA LEU A 358 20.66 3.15 -6.76
C LEU A 358 19.28 3.17 -7.42
N SER A 359 19.08 2.39 -8.48
CA SER A 359 17.78 2.25 -9.16
C SER A 359 16.72 1.68 -8.22
N THR A 360 17.08 0.75 -7.34
CA THR A 360 16.16 0.21 -6.33
C THR A 360 15.78 1.29 -5.29
N ALA A 361 16.75 2.07 -4.80
CA ALA A 361 16.48 3.14 -3.84
C ALA A 361 15.59 4.27 -4.41
N THR A 362 15.88 4.72 -5.63
CA THR A 362 15.07 5.74 -6.30
C THR A 362 13.72 5.22 -6.72
N GLY A 363 13.63 3.97 -7.18
CA GLY A 363 12.38 3.28 -7.51
C GLY A 363 11.46 3.13 -6.29
N LEU A 364 12.01 2.76 -5.13
CA LEU A 364 11.26 2.65 -3.87
C LEU A 364 10.64 3.98 -3.47
N LEU A 365 11.41 5.07 -3.48
CA LEU A 365 10.87 6.40 -3.17
C LEU A 365 9.86 6.88 -4.21
N ALA A 366 10.08 6.59 -5.50
CA ALA A 366 9.14 6.94 -6.57
C ALA A 366 7.80 6.20 -6.43
N VAL A 367 7.81 4.91 -6.13
CA VAL A 367 6.58 4.15 -5.87
C VAL A 367 5.87 4.65 -4.63
N VAL A 368 6.59 4.86 -3.52
CA VAL A 368 6.01 5.37 -2.28
C VAL A 368 5.37 6.75 -2.49
N GLU A 369 6.03 7.65 -3.20
CA GLU A 369 5.49 8.97 -3.53
C GLU A 369 4.17 8.86 -4.32
N ARG A 370 4.12 7.96 -5.32
CA ARG A 370 2.91 7.71 -6.10
C ARG A 370 1.77 7.15 -5.25
N LEU A 371 2.05 6.12 -4.44
CA LEU A 371 1.06 5.54 -3.52
C LEU A 371 0.50 6.60 -2.57
N VAL A 372 1.37 7.40 -1.94
CA VAL A 372 0.96 8.48 -1.01
C VAL A 372 0.14 9.54 -1.71
N LYS A 373 0.52 9.95 -2.93
CA LYS A 373 -0.25 10.91 -3.73
C LYS A 373 -1.66 10.39 -4.07
N ARG A 374 -1.83 9.07 -4.14
CA ARG A 374 -3.10 8.39 -4.43
C ARG A 374 -3.88 8.00 -3.16
N GLY A 375 -3.43 8.44 -1.98
CA GLY A 375 -4.15 8.26 -0.72
C GLY A 375 -3.67 7.10 0.15
N TYR A 376 -2.57 6.43 -0.20
CA TYR A 376 -1.94 5.45 0.69
C TYR A 376 -1.29 6.15 1.90
N GLU A 377 -1.67 5.73 3.09
CA GLU A 377 -1.06 6.22 4.33
C GLU A 377 0.11 5.32 4.71
N LEU A 378 1.32 5.79 4.41
CA LEU A 378 2.54 5.12 4.84
C LEU A 378 2.60 5.09 6.37
N ASP A 379 2.69 3.90 6.98
CA ASP A 379 2.76 3.78 8.43
C ASP A 379 4.21 3.78 8.96
N ARG A 380 4.36 3.76 10.29
CA ARG A 380 5.69 3.76 10.92
C ARG A 380 6.52 2.52 10.55
N SER A 381 5.88 1.37 10.36
CA SER A 381 6.53 0.11 10.02
C SER A 381 7.06 0.13 8.58
N ASP A 382 6.29 0.69 7.66
CA ASP A 382 6.70 0.91 6.27
C ASP A 382 7.85 1.91 6.17
N ALA A 383 7.74 3.04 6.90
CA ALA A 383 8.80 4.03 6.96
C ALA A 383 10.10 3.45 7.52
N LEU A 384 10.00 2.66 8.58
CA LEU A 384 11.13 1.91 9.16
C LEU A 384 11.76 0.95 8.16
N MET A 385 10.94 0.25 7.38
CA MET A 385 11.38 -0.68 6.34
C MET A 385 12.15 0.05 5.23
N ILE A 386 11.61 1.17 4.74
CA ILE A 386 12.28 2.01 3.73
C ILE A 386 13.59 2.54 4.28
N MET A 387 13.60 3.05 5.52
CA MET A 387 14.85 3.51 6.13
C MET A 387 15.86 2.37 6.26
N LYS A 388 15.44 1.18 6.74
CA LYS A 388 16.26 -0.06 6.83
C LYS A 388 16.92 -0.38 5.50
N PHE A 389 16.16 -0.31 4.42
CA PHE A 389 16.66 -0.53 3.08
C PHE A 389 17.81 0.45 2.73
N PHE A 390 17.63 1.75 2.98
CA PHE A 390 18.66 2.76 2.70
C PHE A 390 19.92 2.57 3.57
N VAL A 391 19.77 2.22 4.86
CA VAL A 391 20.92 1.99 5.76
C VAL A 391 21.69 0.74 5.34
N LYS A 392 20.99 -0.37 5.13
CA LYS A 392 21.59 -1.67 4.75
C LYS A 392 22.35 -1.58 3.42
N ASN A 393 21.85 -0.78 2.48
CA ASN A 393 22.48 -0.63 1.18
C ASN A 393 23.61 0.43 1.14
N GLY A 394 23.92 1.08 2.26
CA GLY A 394 25.06 1.99 2.38
C GLY A 394 24.80 3.42 1.89
N PHE A 395 23.54 3.81 1.69
CA PHE A 395 23.19 5.16 1.24
C PHE A 395 23.34 6.24 2.33
N ILE A 396 23.69 5.85 3.56
CA ILE A 396 23.69 6.70 4.77
C ILE A 396 25.06 6.73 5.48
N GLN A 397 26.01 5.84 5.15
CA GLN A 397 27.32 5.77 5.82
C GLN A 397 28.45 6.55 5.09
N TYR A 398 28.84 7.72 5.66
CA TYR A 398 30.13 8.50 5.61
C TYR A 398 30.79 8.85 4.24
N SER A 399 31.59 9.93 4.03
CA SER A 399 32.26 10.97 4.83
C SER A 399 32.28 12.30 4.04
N SER A 400 32.36 13.46 4.72
CA SER A 400 32.71 14.77 4.14
C SER A 400 34.00 14.79 3.32
N ASP A 401 34.86 13.77 3.46
CA ASP A 401 36.13 13.64 2.74
C ASP A 401 35.96 13.22 1.28
N ILE A 402 34.92 12.48 0.92
CA ILE A 402 34.76 12.01 -0.47
C ILE A 402 34.44 13.19 -1.40
N ARG A 403 33.62 14.14 -0.93
CA ARG A 403 33.36 15.42 -1.63
C ARG A 403 34.63 16.25 -1.87
N LYS A 404 35.64 16.17 -0.99
CA LYS A 404 36.90 16.90 -1.16
C LYS A 404 37.80 16.30 -2.24
N HIS A 405 37.72 14.99 -2.49
CA HIS A 405 38.55 14.31 -3.48
C HIS A 405 37.98 14.44 -4.92
N TRP A 406 36.66 14.63 -5.07
CA TRP A 406 36.00 14.71 -6.38
C TRP A 406 36.36 15.95 -7.20
N TYR A 407 36.47 17.12 -6.56
CA TYR A 407 36.77 18.38 -7.24
C TYR A 407 38.23 18.50 -7.72
N ALA A 408 39.08 17.54 -7.35
CA ALA A 408 40.51 17.55 -7.70
C ALA A 408 40.83 16.79 -9.00
N TYR A 409 39.85 16.17 -9.66
CA TYR A 409 40.08 15.29 -10.83
C TYR A 409 39.34 15.80 -12.08
N ASP A 410 40.06 16.46 -13.00
CA ASP A 410 39.48 17.04 -14.23
C ASP A 410 38.70 16.05 -15.10
N LYS A 411 39.15 14.79 -15.12
CA LYS A 411 38.50 13.70 -15.86
C LYS A 411 37.06 13.47 -15.39
N PHE A 412 36.83 13.47 -14.08
CA PHE A 412 35.51 13.27 -13.46
C PHE A 412 34.53 14.38 -13.84
N THR A 413 34.98 15.64 -13.71
CA THR A 413 34.18 16.82 -14.05
C THR A 413 33.77 16.83 -15.52
N SER A 414 34.68 16.41 -16.40
CA SER A 414 34.40 16.34 -17.84
C SER A 414 33.37 15.25 -18.21
N GLU A 415 33.38 14.11 -17.50
CA GLU A 415 32.46 13.00 -17.70
C GLU A 415 31.06 13.36 -17.18
N ALA A 416 30.97 13.93 -15.97
CA ALA A 416 29.71 14.36 -15.36
C ALA A 416 29.00 15.48 -16.16
N LYS A 417 29.74 16.39 -16.81
CA LYS A 417 29.14 17.45 -17.65
C LYS A 417 28.52 16.93 -18.96
N LYS A 418 28.99 15.79 -19.47
CA LYS A 418 28.46 15.17 -20.70
C LYS A 418 27.16 14.41 -20.47
N LEU A 419 26.86 14.06 -19.22
CA LEU A 419 25.69 13.29 -18.85
C LEU A 419 24.53 14.22 -18.54
N MET A 420 23.58 14.31 -19.46
CA MET A 420 22.38 15.15 -19.31
C MET A 420 21.26 14.35 -18.64
N ILE A 421 20.83 14.80 -17.46
CA ILE A 421 19.68 14.24 -16.73
C ILE A 421 18.38 14.73 -17.39
N GLN A 422 18.33 16.03 -17.66
CA GLN A 422 17.31 16.70 -18.47
C GLN A 422 18.03 17.53 -19.55
N PRO A 423 17.33 18.00 -20.61
CA PRO A 423 17.96 18.75 -21.70
C PRO A 423 18.80 19.97 -21.26
N ASN A 424 18.50 20.56 -20.10
CA ASN A 424 19.16 21.75 -19.55
C ASN A 424 19.82 21.51 -18.17
N LEU A 425 20.02 20.26 -17.76
CA LEU A 425 20.61 19.92 -16.46
C LEU A 425 21.57 18.74 -16.59
N SER A 426 22.87 19.01 -16.44
CA SER A 426 23.88 17.95 -16.40
C SER A 426 23.98 17.30 -15.03
N LEU A 427 24.57 16.11 -14.97
CA LEU A 427 24.90 15.44 -13.72
C LEU A 427 25.84 16.29 -12.86
N HIS A 428 26.81 16.98 -13.47
CA HIS A 428 27.68 17.92 -12.77
C HIS A 428 26.89 19.06 -12.10
N ASP A 429 25.94 19.67 -12.83
CA ASP A 429 25.11 20.75 -12.29
C ASP A 429 24.27 20.25 -11.11
N LEU A 430 23.70 19.05 -11.24
CA LEU A 430 22.97 18.42 -10.15
C LEU A 430 23.87 18.19 -8.92
N MET A 431 25.09 17.67 -9.09
CA MET A 431 26.01 17.38 -7.97
C MET A 431 26.44 18.64 -7.21
N THR A 432 26.50 19.79 -7.89
CA THR A 432 26.85 21.08 -7.30
C THR A 432 25.64 21.83 -6.72
N MET A 433 24.42 21.43 -7.10
CA MET A 433 23.16 22.06 -6.69
C MET A 433 22.81 21.80 -5.21
N GLN A 434 22.18 22.80 -4.58
CA GLN A 434 21.65 22.65 -3.22
C GLN A 434 20.48 21.65 -3.18
N PRO A 435 20.34 20.84 -2.11
CA PRO A 435 19.27 19.82 -2.03
C PRO A 435 17.86 20.37 -2.27
N LYS A 436 17.58 21.56 -1.72
CA LYS A 436 16.27 22.23 -1.85
C LYS A 436 15.94 22.67 -3.27
N GLU A 437 16.96 22.98 -4.07
CA GLU A 437 16.78 23.40 -5.46
C GLU A 437 16.64 22.17 -6.36
N ALA A 438 17.43 21.12 -6.10
CA ALA A 438 17.31 19.84 -6.79
C ALA A 438 15.90 19.23 -6.62
N SER A 439 15.34 19.25 -5.40
CA SER A 439 13.98 18.77 -5.13
C SER A 439 12.85 19.58 -5.77
N LYS A 440 13.14 20.81 -6.25
CA LYS A 440 12.17 21.62 -7.01
C LYS A 440 12.23 21.33 -8.51
N ARG A 441 13.37 20.84 -9.00
CA ARG A 441 13.63 20.62 -10.43
C ARG A 441 13.44 19.17 -10.86
N LEU A 442 13.63 18.21 -9.94
CA LEU A 442 13.60 16.78 -10.21
C LEU A 442 12.70 16.04 -9.23
N THR A 443 11.98 15.06 -9.75
CA THR A 443 11.15 14.10 -9.01
C THR A 443 11.94 12.82 -8.71
N TYR A 444 11.45 11.95 -7.82
CA TYR A 444 12.05 10.63 -7.60
C TYR A 444 12.02 9.76 -8.88
N LEU A 445 10.99 9.94 -9.72
CA LEU A 445 10.87 9.27 -11.00
C LEU A 445 11.98 9.67 -11.99
N ASP A 446 12.35 10.96 -12.03
CA ASP A 446 13.45 11.43 -12.89
C ASP A 446 14.77 10.75 -12.52
N TYR A 447 15.03 10.63 -11.21
CA TYR A 447 16.20 9.92 -10.69
C TYR A 447 16.17 8.41 -10.97
N TYR A 448 14.99 7.79 -10.87
CA TYR A 448 14.78 6.39 -11.20
C TYR A 448 15.05 6.10 -12.68
N ARG A 449 14.47 6.90 -13.57
CA ARG A 449 14.67 6.80 -15.03
C ARG A 449 16.14 6.98 -15.38
N PHE A 450 16.80 8.00 -14.83
CA PHE A 450 18.21 8.24 -15.08
C PHE A 450 19.11 7.07 -14.65
N ALA A 451 18.87 6.49 -13.47
CA ALA A 451 19.66 5.35 -12.97
C ALA A 451 19.52 4.07 -13.82
N ARG A 452 18.44 3.95 -14.62
CA ARG A 452 18.18 2.80 -15.51
C ARG A 452 18.60 3.04 -16.97
N ARG A 453 19.05 4.24 -17.33
CA ARG A 453 19.51 4.52 -18.71
C ARG A 453 20.74 3.68 -19.05
N ASN A 454 20.83 3.27 -20.32
CA ASN A 454 21.94 2.46 -20.80
C ASN A 454 23.28 3.23 -20.82
N ASP A 455 23.27 4.54 -21.06
CA ASP A 455 24.48 5.39 -20.98
C ASP A 455 25.08 5.38 -19.57
N PHE A 456 24.24 5.28 -18.53
CA PHE A 456 24.68 5.17 -17.14
C PHE A 456 25.48 3.89 -16.84
N LYS A 457 25.29 2.82 -17.64
CA LYS A 457 26.06 1.57 -17.50
C LYS A 457 27.53 1.74 -17.90
N TYR A 458 27.86 2.68 -18.78
CA TYR A 458 29.21 2.84 -19.34
C TYR A 458 30.07 3.88 -18.60
N ILE A 459 29.53 4.50 -17.55
CA ILE A 459 30.23 5.49 -16.74
C ILE A 459 31.31 4.83 -15.87
N SER A 460 32.39 5.57 -15.58
CA SER A 460 33.42 5.16 -14.63
C SER A 460 32.86 4.77 -13.25
N LYS A 461 33.41 3.71 -12.64
CA LYS A 461 32.99 3.20 -11.33
C LYS A 461 33.04 4.30 -10.26
N ASP A 462 34.08 5.11 -10.27
CA ASP A 462 34.26 6.22 -9.32
C ASP A 462 33.14 7.26 -9.44
N LEU A 463 32.69 7.58 -10.67
CA LEU A 463 31.56 8.49 -10.88
C LEU A 463 30.22 7.86 -10.48
N LYS A 464 30.04 6.55 -10.66
CA LYS A 464 28.87 5.82 -10.15
C LYS A 464 28.79 5.80 -8.63
N GLU A 465 29.92 5.57 -7.95
CA GLU A 465 30.00 5.61 -6.49
C GLU A 465 29.72 7.02 -5.98
N ALA A 466 30.34 8.04 -6.58
CA ALA A 466 30.13 9.43 -6.21
C ALA A 466 28.67 9.88 -6.39
N TYR A 467 28.08 9.55 -7.54
CA TYR A 467 26.68 9.81 -7.81
C TYR A 467 25.77 9.07 -6.82
N SER A 468 25.99 7.78 -6.59
CA SER A 468 25.16 6.98 -5.68
C SER A 468 25.17 7.51 -4.25
N VAL A 469 26.33 7.98 -3.76
CA VAL A 469 26.46 8.62 -2.45
C VAL A 469 25.77 9.97 -2.41
N TYR A 470 26.03 10.83 -3.40
CA TYR A 470 25.36 12.13 -3.52
C TYR A 470 23.85 11.97 -3.51
N MET A 471 23.35 11.06 -4.36
CA MET A 471 21.94 10.76 -4.50
C MET A 471 21.36 10.19 -3.23
N GLY A 472 21.98 9.16 -2.64
CA GLY A 472 21.56 8.54 -1.40
C GLY A 472 21.28 9.56 -0.30
N GLU A 473 22.21 10.49 -0.07
CA GLU A 473 22.02 11.57 0.90
C GLU A 473 20.87 12.50 0.50
N LYS A 474 20.79 12.92 -0.77
CA LYS A 474 19.81 13.91 -1.22
C LYS A 474 18.37 13.38 -1.24
N ILE A 475 18.17 12.20 -1.82
CA ILE A 475 16.84 11.62 -2.02
C ILE A 475 16.23 11.14 -0.69
N SER A 476 17.06 10.61 0.21
CA SER A 476 16.59 10.11 1.52
C SER A 476 16.37 11.23 2.53
N ARG A 477 17.09 12.36 2.45
CA ARG A 477 17.03 13.42 3.48
C ARG A 477 15.64 13.97 3.73
N GLY A 478 14.87 14.22 2.67
CA GLY A 478 13.49 14.72 2.79
C GLY A 478 12.60 13.74 3.55
N PHE A 479 12.63 12.48 3.13
CA PHE A 479 11.90 11.37 3.75
C PHE A 479 12.31 11.17 5.21
N PHE A 480 13.60 11.08 5.49
CA PHE A 480 14.14 10.82 6.83
C PHE A 480 13.82 11.96 7.81
N ARG A 481 13.94 13.21 7.35
CA ARG A 481 13.64 14.38 8.17
C ARG A 481 12.16 14.45 8.53
N ARG A 482 11.26 14.17 7.58
CA ARG A 482 9.80 14.15 7.82
C ARG A 482 9.45 13.17 8.94
N TRP A 483 9.87 11.92 8.78
CA TRP A 483 9.57 10.85 9.73
C TRP A 483 10.30 11.01 11.07
N THR A 484 11.50 11.60 11.09
CA THR A 484 12.16 11.97 12.35
C THR A 484 11.41 13.09 13.07
N LEU A 485 10.87 14.07 12.33
CA LEU A 485 10.08 15.16 12.93
C LEU A 485 8.76 14.63 13.51
N GLU A 486 8.07 13.73 12.82
CA GLU A 486 6.87 13.06 13.33
C GLU A 486 7.18 12.30 14.63
N TYR A 487 8.28 11.55 14.68
CA TYR A 487 8.73 10.87 15.89
C TYR A 487 9.09 11.84 17.03
N LEU A 488 9.79 12.94 16.72
CA LEU A 488 10.11 13.97 17.73
C LEU A 488 8.82 14.60 18.28
N LEU A 489 7.86 14.95 17.43
CA LEU A 489 6.57 15.52 17.84
C LEU A 489 5.74 14.55 18.69
N GLU A 490 5.77 13.25 18.39
CA GLU A 490 5.14 12.20 19.20
C GLU A 490 5.74 12.16 20.61
N LEU A 491 7.08 12.19 20.71
CA LEU A 491 7.78 12.29 21.99
C LEU A 491 7.44 13.58 22.75
N THR A 492 7.31 14.73 22.06
CA THR A 492 7.06 16.01 22.73
C THR A 492 5.63 16.21 23.21
N SER A 493 4.65 15.45 22.70
CA SER A 493 3.30 15.39 23.28
C SER A 493 3.30 15.02 24.77
N GLN A 494 4.32 14.28 25.22
CA GLN A 494 4.54 13.90 26.61
C GLN A 494 5.37 14.93 27.42
N PHE A 495 6.13 15.81 26.75
CA PHE A 495 7.09 16.74 27.40
C PHE A 495 6.83 18.24 27.14
N LYS A 496 5.78 18.61 26.39
CA LYS A 496 5.40 19.99 26.03
C LYS A 496 6.52 20.82 25.37
N LEU A 497 7.38 20.20 24.57
CA LEU A 497 8.41 20.92 23.79
C LEU A 497 7.77 21.62 22.58
N PRO A 498 8.07 22.91 22.31
CA PRO A 498 7.50 23.64 21.18
C PRO A 498 7.82 22.98 19.82
N SER A 499 6.86 22.99 18.90
CA SER A 499 7.01 22.44 17.53
C SER A 499 8.22 23.04 16.79
N LEU A 500 8.48 24.33 17.02
CA LEU A 500 9.63 25.06 16.46
C LEU A 500 10.99 24.48 16.90
N CYS A 501 11.09 23.96 18.13
CA CYS A 501 12.30 23.32 18.62
C CYS A 501 12.53 21.97 17.92
N CYS A 502 11.48 21.17 17.75
CA CYS A 502 11.53 19.88 17.04
C CYS A 502 11.99 20.06 15.59
N GLU A 503 11.45 21.07 14.90
CA GLU A 503 11.87 21.43 13.55
C GLU A 503 13.34 21.85 13.48
N THR A 504 13.81 22.63 14.46
CA THR A 504 15.18 23.13 14.50
C THR A 504 16.16 22.00 14.72
N ILE A 505 15.84 21.06 15.62
CA ILE A 505 16.61 19.85 15.86
C ILE A 505 16.67 19.01 14.57
N ALA A 506 15.52 18.67 13.98
CA ALA A 506 15.46 17.86 12.76
C ALA A 506 16.18 18.51 11.56
N LYS A 507 16.28 19.85 11.49
CA LYS A 507 17.04 20.58 10.47
C LYS A 507 18.57 20.39 10.60
N GLN A 508 19.09 20.24 11.82
CA GLN A 508 20.53 20.17 12.09
C GLN A 508 21.11 18.76 12.01
N LEU A 509 20.28 17.73 12.09
CA LEU A 509 20.70 16.34 12.00
C LEU A 509 21.10 15.95 10.57
N ILE A 510 22.16 15.13 10.44
CA ILE A 510 22.51 14.49 9.16
C ILE A 510 21.71 13.19 8.99
N ASN A 511 21.62 12.64 7.77
CA ASN A 511 20.84 11.42 7.51
C ASN A 511 21.24 10.25 8.40
N LYS A 512 22.52 10.13 8.76
CA LYS A 512 22.98 9.14 9.73
C LYS A 512 22.27 9.28 11.08
N ASP A 513 22.14 10.50 11.58
CA ASP A 513 21.51 10.75 12.89
C ASP A 513 19.99 10.61 12.79
N LEU A 514 19.40 11.13 11.71
CA LEU A 514 17.98 10.95 11.39
C LEU A 514 17.62 9.46 11.35
N SER A 515 18.50 8.63 10.78
CA SER A 515 18.33 7.18 10.73
C SER A 515 18.38 6.56 12.14
N ASN A 516 19.43 6.84 12.93
CA ASN A 516 19.67 6.21 14.24
C ASN A 516 18.54 6.40 15.25
N HIS A 517 17.86 7.56 15.23
CA HIS A 517 16.76 7.84 16.15
C HIS A 517 15.47 7.05 15.86
N VAL A 518 15.40 6.40 14.69
CA VAL A 518 14.26 5.59 14.25
C VAL A 518 14.52 4.09 14.53
N TYR A 519 15.78 3.61 14.53
CA TYR A 519 16.13 2.19 14.76
C TYR A 519 16.07 1.72 16.21
N GLU A 520 16.40 2.57 17.18
CA GLU A 520 16.59 2.13 18.56
C GLU A 520 15.97 3.13 19.54
N PRO A 521 14.82 2.82 20.17
CA PRO A 521 14.51 3.35 21.48
C PRO A 521 15.54 2.74 22.45
N PRO A 522 16.39 3.52 23.13
CA PRO A 522 17.38 3.04 24.10
C PRO A 522 16.79 2.28 25.31
N PHE A 523 15.47 2.18 25.40
CA PHE A 523 14.76 1.34 26.35
C PHE A 523 15.09 -0.17 26.20
N MET A 524 15.52 -0.63 25.02
CA MET A 524 15.71 -2.06 24.74
C MET A 524 17.14 -2.60 24.91
N GLN A 525 18.15 -1.78 25.25
CA GLN A 525 19.53 -2.27 25.43
C GLN A 525 19.89 -2.72 26.87
N ARG A 526 18.96 -2.67 27.85
CA ARG A 526 19.23 -3.16 29.22
C ARG A 526 18.11 -3.99 29.85
N GLN A 527 17.49 -4.88 29.07
CA GLN A 527 16.72 -6.01 29.65
C GLN A 527 17.14 -7.35 29.01
N ARG A 528 18.38 -7.75 29.25
CA ARG A 528 18.73 -9.18 29.38
C ARG A 528 19.39 -9.35 30.74
N GLY A 529 18.56 -9.61 31.75
CA GLY A 529 19.00 -9.94 33.10
C GLY A 529 18.12 -9.33 34.20
N THR A 530 17.24 -10.16 34.75
CA THR A 530 16.49 -10.03 36.03
C THR A 530 15.18 -9.20 36.04
N ALA A 531 14.17 -9.78 36.72
CA ALA A 531 12.78 -9.33 36.84
C ALA A 531 12.56 -8.42 38.09
N PRO A 532 11.33 -7.94 38.41
CA PRO A 532 10.95 -6.53 38.31
C PRO A 532 10.76 -5.80 39.66
N ALA A 533 10.87 -4.47 39.66
CA ALA A 533 10.35 -3.60 40.72
C ALA A 533 9.77 -2.29 40.12
N PRO A 534 8.55 -1.85 40.51
CA PRO A 534 7.89 -0.68 39.93
C PRO A 534 8.15 0.59 40.75
N ALA A 535 8.75 1.63 40.14
CA ALA A 535 8.67 3.06 40.55
C ALA A 535 9.52 4.02 39.69
N HIS A 536 10.48 3.54 38.86
CA HIS A 536 11.55 4.38 38.31
C HIS A 536 11.41 4.85 36.84
N LEU A 537 10.26 4.68 36.18
CA LEU A 537 10.14 5.04 34.75
C LEU A 537 10.35 6.54 34.44
N ARG A 538 9.96 7.47 35.33
CA ARG A 538 10.08 8.93 35.07
C ARG A 538 11.51 9.49 35.08
N SER A 539 12.49 8.78 35.67
CA SER A 539 13.89 9.24 35.73
C SER A 539 14.71 8.87 34.49
N HIS A 540 14.38 7.77 33.82
CA HIS A 540 15.08 7.31 32.62
C HIS A 540 14.74 8.12 31.37
N GLU A 541 13.54 8.69 31.31
CA GLU A 541 13.05 9.51 30.20
C GLU A 541 13.65 10.93 30.19
N ARG A 542 14.01 11.48 31.37
CA ARG A 542 14.70 12.78 31.49
C ARG A 542 16.16 12.74 31.02
N LEU A 543 16.84 11.59 31.19
CA LEU A 543 18.20 11.36 30.69
C LEU A 543 18.27 11.37 29.15
N HIS A 544 17.15 11.09 28.50
CA HIS A 544 17.02 11.01 27.04
C HIS A 544 17.07 12.37 26.35
N ILE A 545 16.34 13.35 26.87
CA ILE A 545 16.38 14.74 26.40
C ILE A 545 17.76 15.35 26.69
N TYR A 546 18.35 15.02 27.83
CA TYR A 546 19.70 15.44 28.21
C TYR A 546 20.76 14.90 27.24
N SER A 547 20.65 13.63 26.83
CA SER A 547 21.51 12.98 25.83
C SER A 547 21.39 13.62 24.44
N LEU A 548 20.17 13.93 23.99
CA LEU A 548 19.93 14.61 22.71
C LEU A 548 20.52 16.04 22.72
N TYR A 549 20.33 16.78 23.82
CA TYR A 549 20.88 18.12 23.99
C TYR A 549 22.42 18.13 24.07
N THR A 550 23.02 17.19 24.79
CA THR A 550 24.49 17.04 24.86
C THR A 550 25.08 16.58 23.54
N TYR A 551 24.41 15.70 22.80
CA TYR A 551 24.83 15.26 21.47
C TYR A 551 24.80 16.41 20.44
N ILE A 552 23.74 17.23 20.45
CA ILE A 552 23.64 18.42 19.59
C ILE A 552 24.68 19.47 19.98
N SER A 553 24.89 19.69 21.28
CA SER A 553 25.87 20.66 21.80
C SER A 553 27.32 20.26 21.52
N THR A 554 27.65 18.96 21.59
CA THR A 554 29.00 18.45 21.29
C THR A 554 29.33 18.50 19.80
N ARG A 555 28.33 18.34 18.92
CA ARG A 555 28.54 18.41 17.47
C ARG A 555 28.50 19.82 16.90
N ALA A 556 27.79 20.74 17.55
CA ALA A 556 27.79 22.16 17.23
C ALA A 556 29.08 22.90 17.66
N GLY A 557 30.01 22.24 18.37
CA GLY A 557 31.13 22.87 19.06
C GLY A 557 32.51 22.33 18.69
N GLY A 558 32.91 22.44 17.42
CA GLY A 558 34.30 22.40 16.98
C GLY A 558 34.81 23.79 16.64
N GLY A 559 34.78 24.72 17.59
CA GLY A 559 35.23 26.10 17.39
C GLY A 559 34.51 27.08 18.31
N SER A 560 35.28 27.71 19.21
CA SER A 560 34.82 28.69 20.20
C SER A 560 33.97 29.81 19.59
N LYS A 561 32.64 29.70 19.72
CA LYS A 561 31.63 30.79 19.74
C LYS A 561 30.25 30.15 19.98
N ALA A 562 29.91 29.94 21.24
CA ALA A 562 28.53 29.67 21.62
C ALA A 562 27.71 30.95 21.38
N SER A 563 26.94 31.00 20.30
CA SER A 563 25.92 32.04 20.12
C SER A 563 24.76 31.73 21.06
N ARG A 564 24.58 32.58 22.07
CA ARG A 564 23.37 32.65 22.90
C ARG A 564 22.14 32.63 22.01
N PHE A 565 21.19 31.74 22.29
CA PHE A 565 19.81 31.93 21.85
C PHE A 565 19.28 33.17 22.59
N SER A 566 18.91 34.20 21.85
CA SER A 566 18.15 35.35 22.35
C SER A 566 16.87 35.44 21.53
N CYS A 567 15.73 35.12 22.14
CA CYS A 567 14.42 35.50 21.60
C CYS A 567 14.06 36.84 22.24
N GLU A 568 14.05 37.93 21.47
CA GLU A 568 13.47 39.19 21.91
C GLU A 568 12.01 39.27 21.42
N HIS A 569 11.06 39.00 22.32
CA HIS A 569 9.90 39.87 22.64
C HIS A 569 8.90 39.10 23.51
N GLY A 570 8.90 39.44 24.81
CA GLY A 570 7.70 39.57 25.64
C GLY A 570 6.94 38.32 26.03
N GLU A 571 7.45 37.61 27.05
CA GLU A 571 6.69 37.12 28.22
C GLU A 571 7.71 36.53 29.21
N GLU A 572 8.25 37.39 30.09
CA GLU A 572 9.33 37.12 31.07
C GLU A 572 9.00 36.03 32.13
N GLU A 573 7.84 35.37 32.08
CA GLU A 573 7.40 34.40 33.09
C GLU A 573 7.64 32.91 32.69
N GLU A 574 7.92 32.62 31.42
CA GLU A 574 8.26 31.28 30.92
C GLU A 574 9.79 31.03 30.86
N GLU A 575 10.58 32.09 30.72
CA GLU A 575 12.06 32.02 30.69
C GLU A 575 12.62 31.71 32.09
N GLU A 576 12.00 32.23 33.16
CA GLU A 576 12.30 31.84 34.54
C GLU A 576 11.96 30.37 34.84
N LYS A 577 10.98 29.77 34.16
CA LYS A 577 10.65 28.34 34.35
C LYS A 577 11.64 27.42 33.66
N LEU A 578 12.10 27.76 32.45
CA LEU A 578 13.13 27.02 31.73
C LEU A 578 14.52 27.17 32.38
N GLU A 579 14.89 28.37 32.81
CA GLU A 579 16.11 28.57 33.61
C GLU A 579 15.99 27.94 35.01
N ALA A 580 14.83 27.97 35.69
CA ALA A 580 14.67 27.30 36.99
C ALA A 580 14.71 25.77 36.89
N ILE A 581 14.25 25.17 35.78
CA ILE A 581 14.37 23.73 35.51
C ILE A 581 15.84 23.36 35.26
N VAL A 582 16.58 24.19 34.54
CA VAL A 582 18.01 24.00 34.24
C VAL A 582 18.89 24.28 35.47
N ILE A 583 18.57 25.29 36.28
CA ILE A 583 19.30 25.67 37.51
C ILE A 583 19.02 24.68 38.65
N ARG A 584 17.79 24.14 38.79
CA ARG A 584 17.50 23.06 39.77
C ARG A 584 18.22 21.75 39.45
N LEU A 585 18.67 21.55 38.21
CA LEU A 585 19.50 20.41 37.81
C LEU A 585 21.01 20.66 38.01
N TYR A 586 21.44 21.90 38.30
CA TYR A 586 22.85 22.30 38.31
C TYR A 586 23.46 22.63 39.69
N SER A 587 22.72 22.51 40.80
CA SER A 587 23.26 22.79 42.14
C SER A 587 23.86 21.55 42.84
N ALA A 588 24.89 20.96 42.25
CA ALA A 588 25.90 20.22 43.01
C ALA A 588 27.29 20.33 42.36
N ARG A 589 28.16 21.11 43.04
CA ARG A 589 29.62 21.33 42.86
C ARG A 589 30.12 22.43 41.89
N THR A 590 30.44 23.56 42.53
CA THR A 590 31.67 24.40 42.42
C THR A 590 32.01 25.05 41.07
N ARG A 591 31.82 26.37 40.91
CA ARG A 591 32.68 27.56 41.26
C ARG A 591 33.78 27.89 40.23
N VAL A 592 33.95 29.21 40.03
CA VAL A 592 34.97 29.97 39.25
C VAL A 592 34.60 30.14 37.77
N GLY A 593 34.68 31.31 37.11
CA GLY A 593 35.14 32.66 37.43
C GLY A 593 34.97 33.57 36.19
N LYS A 594 34.97 34.88 36.41
CA LYS A 594 34.57 35.99 35.52
C LYS A 594 35.38 36.18 34.22
N SER A 595 34.77 36.85 33.23
CA SER A 595 35.28 38.04 32.49
C SER A 595 35.25 37.95 30.95
N ALA A 596 34.46 38.81 30.29
CA ALA A 596 34.90 39.91 29.41
C ALA A 596 33.85 40.35 28.36
N ARG A 597 33.64 41.67 28.28
CA ARG A 597 32.90 42.47 27.27
C ARG A 597 33.56 42.33 25.87
N CYS A 598 32.99 42.66 24.69
CA CYS A 598 32.22 43.84 24.30
C CYS A 598 31.77 43.77 22.81
N ARG A 599 30.55 44.26 22.54
CA ARG A 599 30.05 45.16 21.46
C ARG A 599 30.17 44.91 19.93
N SER A 600 28.97 45.08 19.34
CA SER A 600 28.53 45.72 18.08
C SER A 600 28.74 45.02 16.73
N CYS A 601 27.63 44.69 16.06
CA CYS A 601 27.05 45.60 15.07
C CYS A 601 25.59 45.20 14.79
N ALA A 602 24.66 46.12 15.07
CA ALA A 602 23.26 46.04 14.69
C ALA A 602 23.08 46.84 13.40
N SER A 603 22.57 46.20 12.35
CA SER A 603 21.75 46.83 11.31
C SER A 603 21.37 45.77 10.27
N GLY A 604 20.08 45.50 10.14
CA GLY A 604 19.54 44.71 9.03
C GLY A 604 18.68 43.51 9.42
N LEU A 605 17.72 43.66 10.34
CA LEU A 605 16.58 42.73 10.41
C LEU A 605 15.29 43.47 10.74
N ARG A 606 14.79 44.22 9.75
CA ARG A 606 13.36 44.41 9.56
C ARG A 606 13.02 43.77 8.22
N ASN A 607 11.94 43.00 8.22
CA ASN A 607 11.34 42.23 7.13
C ASN A 607 11.84 40.78 7.06
N PHE A 608 11.13 39.87 7.74
CA PHE A 608 10.62 38.61 7.17
C PHE A 608 9.76 37.91 8.24
N ARG A 609 8.48 38.31 8.31
CA ARG A 609 7.38 37.54 8.89
C ARG A 609 6.51 37.09 7.72
N THR A 610 6.01 35.86 7.79
CA THR A 610 4.88 35.30 7.01
C THR A 610 5.00 35.37 5.49
N ASP A 611 5.51 34.31 4.85
CA ASP A 611 5.27 33.99 3.42
C ASP A 611 5.66 32.52 3.06
N PHE A 612 5.53 31.56 3.98
CA PHE A 612 5.96 30.17 3.70
C PHE A 612 5.00 29.10 4.22
N LEU A 613 3.69 29.39 4.24
CA LEU A 613 2.65 28.39 4.51
C LEU A 613 1.63 28.22 3.37
N GLU A 614 1.77 28.93 2.24
CA GLU A 614 0.70 28.95 1.22
C GLU A 614 0.99 28.27 -0.12
N GLU A 615 2.16 27.65 -0.35
CA GLU A 615 2.40 26.99 -1.65
C GLU A 615 2.72 25.50 -1.54
N TRP A 616 1.79 24.74 -0.97
CA TRP A 616 1.37 23.37 -1.36
C TRP A 616 -0.06 23.19 -0.81
N PRO A 617 -1.05 22.63 -1.55
CA PRO A 617 -2.30 22.20 -0.91
C PRO A 617 -1.93 21.12 0.10
N THR A 618 -2.00 21.36 1.41
CA THR A 618 -1.45 20.48 2.44
C THR A 618 -2.05 19.06 2.38
N PRO A 619 -1.33 18.04 1.86
CA PRO A 619 -1.78 16.66 1.86
C PRO A 619 -0.95 15.89 2.89
N GLY A 620 -1.56 15.46 3.99
CA GLY A 620 -0.90 14.57 4.95
C GLY A 620 -0.61 15.15 6.32
N THR A 621 -1.36 16.14 6.80
CA THR A 621 -1.70 16.13 8.23
C THR A 621 -2.77 15.06 8.39
N GLY A 622 -2.45 13.99 9.11
CA GLY A 622 -3.45 12.99 9.51
C GLY A 622 -4.66 13.64 10.18
N PRO A 623 -5.73 12.88 10.44
CA PRO A 623 -6.92 13.40 11.05
C PRO A 623 -6.57 14.05 12.38
N HIS A 624 -6.88 15.33 12.50
CA HIS A 624 -6.53 16.11 13.67
C HIS A 624 -7.75 16.92 14.09
N PHE A 625 -7.81 17.16 15.40
CA PHE A 625 -8.84 18.00 15.98
C PHE A 625 -8.54 19.46 15.69
N ASP A 626 -9.57 20.22 15.30
CA ASP A 626 -9.47 21.67 15.22
C ASP A 626 -9.52 22.25 16.64
N THR A 627 -8.33 22.54 17.21
CA THR A 627 -8.19 23.08 18.57
C THR A 627 -8.60 24.54 18.72
N THR A 628 -9.04 25.19 17.63
CA THR A 628 -9.60 26.56 17.71
C THR A 628 -11.00 26.58 18.33
N MET A 629 -11.68 25.44 18.40
CA MET A 629 -13.00 25.31 19.02
C MET A 629 -12.92 25.14 20.54
N SER A 630 -13.90 25.72 21.24
CA SER A 630 -14.02 25.54 22.68
C SER A 630 -14.23 24.06 23.02
N SER A 631 -13.46 23.56 23.98
CA SER A 631 -13.64 22.22 24.55
C SER A 631 -14.48 22.24 25.83
N ASN A 632 -14.95 23.42 26.27
CA ASN A 632 -15.78 23.61 27.44
C ASN A 632 -17.21 23.99 27.02
N PHE A 633 -18.17 23.13 27.36
CA PHE A 633 -19.59 23.32 27.08
C PHE A 633 -20.36 23.45 28.40
N THR A 634 -21.20 24.49 28.47
CA THR A 634 -22.14 24.68 29.58
C THR A 634 -23.55 24.51 29.07
N GLY A 635 -24.31 23.61 29.68
CA GLY A 635 -25.69 23.28 29.29
C GLY A 635 -26.68 23.53 30.42
N LEU A 636 -27.94 23.79 30.07
CA LEU A 636 -29.02 23.92 31.04
C LEU A 636 -29.71 22.58 31.28
N VAL A 637 -30.08 22.29 32.53
CA VAL A 637 -30.88 21.08 32.86
C VAL A 637 -32.13 21.03 31.98
N GLY A 638 -32.39 19.87 31.38
CA GLY A 638 -33.57 19.65 30.54
C GLY A 638 -33.51 20.26 29.14
N LYS A 639 -32.54 21.12 28.81
CA LYS A 639 -32.37 21.67 27.45
C LYS A 639 -31.29 20.90 26.69
N THR A 640 -31.58 20.56 25.44
CA THR A 640 -30.65 19.78 24.61
C THR A 640 -29.30 20.46 24.47
N VAL A 641 -28.22 19.71 24.69
CA VAL A 641 -26.84 20.16 24.53
C VAL A 641 -26.21 19.49 23.31
N HIS A 642 -25.38 20.24 22.59
CA HIS A 642 -24.63 19.77 21.43
C HIS A 642 -23.14 19.91 21.73
N LEU A 643 -22.45 18.78 21.90
CA LEU A 643 -21.00 18.76 22.03
C LEU A 643 -20.41 18.64 20.63
N VAL A 644 -19.75 19.68 20.15
CA VAL A 644 -19.21 19.74 18.79
C VAL A 644 -17.73 19.40 18.82
N CYS A 645 -17.33 18.44 18.01
CA CYS A 645 -15.94 18.06 17.77
C CYS A 645 -15.66 18.22 16.28
N LYS A 646 -14.72 19.09 15.90
CA LYS A 646 -14.37 19.31 14.49
C LYS A 646 -13.09 18.56 14.16
N VAL A 647 -13.19 17.67 13.18
CA VAL A 647 -12.09 16.79 12.75
C VAL A 647 -11.78 17.09 11.29
N LYS A 648 -10.56 17.60 11.05
CA LYS A 648 -10.05 17.84 9.70
C LYS A 648 -9.33 16.61 9.20
N ASN A 649 -9.34 16.40 7.90
CA ASN A 649 -8.64 15.30 7.23
C ASN A 649 -9.02 13.91 7.77
N LEU A 650 -10.31 13.68 8.05
CA LEU A 650 -10.79 12.43 8.65
C LEU A 650 -10.49 11.17 7.79
N GLY A 651 -10.52 11.31 6.46
CA GLY A 651 -10.30 10.18 5.55
C GLY A 651 -11.40 9.11 5.68
N ASN A 652 -11.01 7.84 5.71
CA ASN A 652 -11.89 6.67 5.91
C ASN A 652 -12.06 6.28 7.39
N ARG A 653 -11.51 7.07 8.31
CA ARG A 653 -11.54 6.79 9.74
C ARG A 653 -12.87 7.22 10.35
N THR A 654 -13.24 6.61 11.45
CA THR A 654 -14.48 6.92 12.16
C THR A 654 -14.20 7.76 13.39
N VAL A 655 -15.08 8.73 13.67
CA VAL A 655 -15.09 9.44 14.94
C VAL A 655 -16.03 8.71 15.90
N SER A 656 -15.61 8.53 17.15
CA SER A 656 -16.40 7.94 18.21
C SER A 656 -16.44 8.83 19.44
N TRP A 657 -17.54 8.79 20.19
CA TRP A 657 -17.65 9.49 21.46
C TRP A 657 -17.61 8.51 22.63
N VAL A 658 -16.73 8.75 23.59
CA VAL A 658 -16.57 7.95 24.81
C VAL A 658 -16.83 8.80 26.04
N ARG A 659 -17.62 8.29 27.00
CA ARG A 659 -17.82 8.94 28.29
C ARG A 659 -16.82 8.42 29.31
N HIS A 660 -16.03 9.29 29.92
CA HIS A 660 -14.92 8.88 30.80
C HIS A 660 -15.37 8.41 32.19
N ARG A 661 -16.54 8.82 32.69
CA ARG A 661 -17.04 8.40 34.02
C ARG A 661 -17.13 6.88 34.17
N ASP A 662 -17.46 6.18 33.09
CA ASP A 662 -17.66 4.72 33.04
C ASP A 662 -17.04 4.06 31.80
N ILE A 663 -16.22 4.80 31.05
CA ILE A 663 -15.52 4.35 29.82
C ILE A 663 -16.51 3.74 28.82
N HIS A 664 -17.72 4.32 28.74
CA HIS A 664 -18.78 3.80 27.89
C HIS A 664 -18.69 4.42 26.49
N LEU A 665 -18.64 3.58 25.46
CA LEU A 665 -18.72 4.00 24.06
C LEU A 665 -20.16 4.43 23.74
N LEU A 666 -20.36 5.72 23.48
CA LEU A 666 -21.68 6.27 23.21
C LEU A 666 -22.06 6.15 21.74
N THR A 667 -21.14 6.50 20.84
CA THR A 667 -21.39 6.55 19.39
C THR A 667 -20.14 6.19 18.59
N VAL A 668 -20.31 5.65 17.39
CA VAL A 668 -19.27 5.47 16.36
C VAL A 668 -19.85 5.90 15.02
N GLY A 669 -19.24 6.88 14.38
CA GLY A 669 -19.75 7.48 13.16
C GLY A 669 -21.15 8.08 13.39
N ARG A 670 -22.13 7.61 12.63
CA ARG A 670 -23.55 8.01 12.76
C ARG A 670 -24.37 7.09 13.67
N TYR A 671 -23.77 6.03 14.19
CA TYR A 671 -24.48 5.00 14.96
C TYR A 671 -24.32 5.24 16.46
N THR A 672 -25.41 5.06 17.19
CA THR A 672 -25.46 5.18 18.66
C THR A 672 -25.39 3.78 19.29
N TYR A 673 -24.45 3.57 20.20
CA TYR A 673 -24.15 2.27 20.83
C TYR A 673 -24.61 2.17 22.29
N THR A 674 -25.09 3.28 22.87
CA THR A 674 -25.70 3.30 24.20
C THR A 674 -27.21 3.00 24.13
N SER A 675 -27.75 2.36 25.17
CA SER A 675 -29.20 2.15 25.33
C SER A 675 -29.94 3.40 25.84
N ASP A 676 -29.21 4.41 26.33
CA ASP A 676 -29.79 5.68 26.77
C ASP A 676 -30.16 6.53 25.54
N GLN A 677 -31.45 6.55 25.21
CA GLN A 677 -32.04 7.24 24.05
C GLN A 677 -31.82 8.76 24.03
N ARG A 678 -31.30 9.35 25.12
CA ARG A 678 -30.98 10.77 25.19
C ARG A 678 -29.74 11.13 24.36
N PHE A 679 -28.83 10.19 24.15
CA PHE A 679 -27.60 10.41 23.39
C PHE A 679 -27.84 10.08 21.91
N GLU A 680 -27.36 10.95 21.03
CA GLU A 680 -27.55 10.82 19.59
C GLU A 680 -26.35 11.38 18.84
N ALA A 681 -25.86 10.66 17.83
CA ALA A 681 -24.84 11.15 16.92
C ALA A 681 -25.47 12.03 15.83
N LEU A 682 -25.02 13.28 15.70
CA LEU A 682 -25.37 14.17 14.61
C LEU A 682 -24.14 14.45 13.76
N HIS A 683 -24.17 14.03 12.49
CA HIS A 683 -23.11 14.29 11.54
C HIS A 683 -23.63 14.31 10.10
N SER A 684 -23.36 15.41 9.39
CA SER A 684 -23.71 15.58 7.99
C SER A 684 -22.56 15.13 7.08
N PRO A 685 -22.82 14.42 5.97
CA PRO A 685 -21.76 13.83 5.11
C PRO A 685 -20.72 14.80 4.53
N HIS A 686 -21.00 16.11 4.58
CA HIS A 686 -20.18 17.16 3.98
C HIS A 686 -19.57 18.11 5.03
N THR A 687 -19.73 17.81 6.32
CA THR A 687 -19.25 18.66 7.41
C THR A 687 -18.11 17.98 8.15
N GLU A 688 -17.08 18.73 8.51
CA GLU A 688 -16.00 18.27 9.41
C GLU A 688 -16.46 18.16 10.88
N GLU A 689 -17.72 18.48 11.16
CA GLU A 689 -18.29 18.53 12.50
C GLU A 689 -18.93 17.18 12.88
N TRP A 690 -18.52 16.69 14.04
CA TRP A 690 -19.01 15.48 14.68
C TRP A 690 -19.64 15.88 16.00
N THR A 691 -20.97 15.90 16.05
CA THR A 691 -21.72 16.41 17.20
C THR A 691 -22.34 15.27 17.99
N LEU A 692 -22.08 15.23 19.30
CA LEU A 692 -22.86 14.43 20.24
C LEU A 692 -24.00 15.28 20.81
N LYS A 693 -25.24 14.89 20.50
CA LYS A 693 -26.44 15.53 21.02
C LYS A 693 -26.92 14.79 22.25
N ILE A 694 -27.15 15.54 23.33
CA ILE A 694 -27.67 15.02 24.61
C ILE A 694 -29.01 15.70 24.88
N ARG A 695 -30.10 14.94 24.75
CA ARG A 695 -31.48 15.42 25.00
C ARG A 695 -31.79 15.35 26.49
N TYR A 696 -32.42 16.40 27.03
CA TYR A 696 -32.83 16.47 28.44
C TYR A 696 -31.70 16.12 29.43
N PRO A 697 -30.53 16.79 29.34
CA PRO A 697 -29.39 16.50 30.20
C PRO A 697 -29.72 16.79 31.67
N GLN A 698 -29.14 15.99 32.55
CA GLN A 698 -29.29 16.04 34.00
C GLN A 698 -27.98 16.49 34.63
N ARG A 699 -28.00 17.02 35.86
CA ARG A 699 -26.76 17.43 36.57
C ARG A 699 -25.69 16.31 36.58
N LYS A 700 -26.14 15.04 36.70
CA LYS A 700 -25.27 13.83 36.68
C LYS A 700 -24.56 13.55 35.35
N ASP A 701 -24.98 14.17 34.24
CA ASP A 701 -24.34 13.98 32.93
C ASP A 701 -23.11 14.89 32.75
N SER A 702 -22.85 15.79 33.71
CA SER A 702 -21.62 16.59 33.74
C SER A 702 -20.40 15.69 33.87
N GLY A 703 -19.32 16.03 33.17
CA GLY A 703 -18.08 15.24 33.16
C GLY A 703 -17.30 15.36 31.87
N ILE A 704 -16.31 14.48 31.72
CA ILE A 704 -15.42 14.42 30.56
C ILE A 704 -15.99 13.44 29.54
N TYR A 705 -16.12 13.93 28.31
CA TYR A 705 -16.42 13.17 27.12
C TYR A 705 -15.21 13.25 26.20
N GLU A 706 -14.89 12.19 25.48
CA GLU A 706 -13.75 12.16 24.59
C GLU A 706 -14.20 11.84 23.17
N CYS A 707 -13.89 12.75 22.27
CA CYS A 707 -14.03 12.56 20.84
C CYS A 707 -12.79 11.82 20.36
N GLN A 708 -12.92 10.57 19.92
CA GLN A 708 -11.82 9.72 19.48
C GLN A 708 -11.86 9.52 17.98
N ILE A 709 -10.70 9.52 17.34
CA ILE A 709 -10.55 9.12 15.95
C ILE A 709 -9.98 7.71 15.94
N SER A 710 -10.49 6.83 15.06
CA SER A 710 -10.07 5.43 14.91
C SER A 710 -8.67 5.28 14.29
N THR A 711 -7.68 5.92 14.90
CA THR A 711 -6.25 5.73 14.64
C THR A 711 -5.70 4.62 15.52
N THR A 712 -4.50 4.12 15.25
CA THR A 712 -3.84 3.10 16.10
C THR A 712 -2.50 3.65 16.60
N PRO A 713 -2.37 4.08 17.87
CA PRO A 713 -3.41 4.12 18.91
C PRO A 713 -4.46 5.23 18.65
N PRO A 714 -5.69 5.11 19.20
CA PRO A 714 -6.75 6.09 18.99
C PRO A 714 -6.35 7.44 19.58
N ILE A 715 -6.46 8.50 18.78
CA ILE A 715 -6.22 9.88 19.24
C ILE A 715 -7.55 10.41 19.78
N GLY A 716 -7.56 10.81 21.04
CA GLY A 716 -8.71 11.38 21.72
C GLY A 716 -8.57 12.89 21.96
N HIS A 717 -9.69 13.61 21.88
CA HIS A 717 -9.83 15.01 22.27
C HIS A 717 -10.82 15.13 23.41
N PRO A 718 -10.39 15.58 24.61
CA PRO A 718 -11.27 15.71 25.77
C PRO A 718 -12.18 16.94 25.65
N VAL A 719 -13.45 16.74 25.98
CA VAL A 719 -14.53 17.73 25.96
C VAL A 719 -15.20 17.73 27.33
N TYR A 720 -15.29 18.91 27.95
CA TYR A 720 -15.82 19.09 29.29
C TYR A 720 -17.24 19.62 29.22
N LEU A 721 -18.19 18.88 29.80
CA LEU A 721 -19.58 19.29 29.91
C LEU A 721 -19.94 19.62 31.36
N THR A 722 -20.46 20.83 31.58
CA THR A 722 -21.05 21.24 32.86
C THR A 722 -22.53 21.53 32.68
N ILE A 723 -23.39 20.80 33.38
CA ILE A 723 -24.84 21.06 33.38
C ILE A 723 -25.21 21.91 34.60
N VAL A 724 -25.70 23.11 34.33
CA VAL A 724 -26.11 24.09 35.34
C VAL A 724 -27.63 24.27 35.33
N GLU A 725 -28.15 24.65 36.48
CA GLU A 725 -29.54 25.04 36.66
C GLU A 725 -29.53 26.45 37.22
N PRO A 726 -30.05 27.45 36.48
CA PRO A 726 -29.97 28.82 36.91
C PRO A 726 -30.97 29.04 38.03
N GLU A 727 -30.46 29.55 39.15
CA GLU A 727 -31.23 29.75 40.37
C GLU A 727 -31.43 31.25 40.61
N THR A 728 -32.68 31.65 40.86
CA THR A 728 -33.04 33.03 41.21
C THR A 728 -33.37 33.09 42.68
N ILE A 729 -32.60 33.86 43.44
CA ILE A 729 -32.73 33.98 44.90
C ILE A 729 -32.93 35.45 45.25
N ILE A 730 -33.99 35.77 45.97
CA ILE A 730 -34.12 37.08 46.62
C ILE A 730 -33.51 36.97 48.02
N VAL A 731 -32.50 37.78 48.31
CA VAL A 731 -31.76 37.75 49.58
C VAL A 731 -32.68 38.19 50.71
N GLY A 732 -33.00 37.27 51.63
CA GLY A 732 -33.85 37.53 52.79
C GLY A 732 -34.56 36.28 53.32
N SER A 733 -35.32 36.44 54.41
CA SER A 733 -36.31 35.42 54.83
C SER A 733 -37.51 35.44 53.87
N PRO A 734 -38.30 34.35 53.75
CA PRO A 734 -39.48 34.30 52.88
C PRO A 734 -40.50 35.43 53.14
N ASP A 735 -40.55 35.90 54.40
CA ASP A 735 -41.33 37.04 54.86
C ASP A 735 -40.40 38.16 55.34
N LEU A 736 -40.57 39.35 54.78
CA LEU A 736 -39.85 40.58 55.14
C LEU A 736 -40.81 41.58 55.78
N PHE A 737 -40.53 41.98 57.02
CA PHE A 737 -41.34 42.97 57.75
C PHE A 737 -40.66 44.34 57.69
N VAL A 738 -41.37 45.36 57.21
CA VAL A 738 -40.86 46.72 57.04
C VAL A 738 -41.81 47.70 57.71
N ASN A 739 -41.30 48.64 58.51
CA ASN A 739 -42.14 49.65 59.15
C ASN A 739 -42.68 50.64 58.11
N LYS A 740 -43.92 51.11 58.33
CA LYS A 740 -44.52 52.16 57.49
C LYS A 740 -43.61 53.40 57.48
N GLY A 741 -43.23 53.86 56.29
CA GLY A 741 -42.31 55.00 56.09
C GLY A 741 -40.86 54.61 55.84
N SER A 742 -40.44 53.38 56.16
CA SER A 742 -39.09 52.87 55.84
C SER A 742 -38.92 52.52 54.35
N THR A 743 -37.70 52.19 53.93
CA THR A 743 -37.39 51.79 52.56
C THR A 743 -37.41 50.26 52.43
N ILE A 744 -38.16 49.72 51.47
CA ILE A 744 -38.08 48.31 51.09
C ILE A 744 -36.85 48.15 50.18
N ASN A 745 -35.92 47.28 50.54
CA ASN A 745 -34.71 46.98 49.76
C ASN A 745 -34.64 45.48 49.47
N LEU A 746 -34.91 45.10 48.23
CA LEU A 746 -34.89 43.70 47.79
C LEU A 746 -33.72 43.51 46.82
N THR A 747 -32.89 42.51 47.09
CA THR A 747 -31.79 42.12 46.21
C THR A 747 -32.06 40.75 45.62
N CYS A 748 -32.23 40.68 44.31
CA CYS A 748 -32.37 39.45 43.53
C CYS A 748 -31.01 39.06 42.94
N LEU A 749 -30.60 37.81 43.15
CA LEU A 749 -29.40 37.19 42.62
C LEU A 749 -29.79 36.09 41.66
N VAL A 750 -29.29 36.16 40.43
CA VAL A 750 -29.39 35.08 39.44
C VAL A 750 -28.04 34.40 39.37
N LYS A 751 -27.97 33.17 39.86
CA LYS A 751 -26.75 32.35 39.96
C LYS A 751 -26.76 31.22 38.94
N PHE A 752 -25.56 30.75 38.56
CA PHE A 752 -25.35 29.62 37.66
C PHE A 752 -26.00 29.76 36.27
N ALA A 753 -26.34 30.99 35.85
CA ALA A 753 -26.79 31.26 34.50
C ALA A 753 -25.58 31.31 33.54
N PRO A 754 -25.59 30.55 32.43
CA PRO A 754 -24.46 30.53 31.48
C PRO A 754 -24.25 31.87 30.78
N GLU A 755 -25.33 32.65 30.62
CA GLU A 755 -25.30 34.02 30.11
C GLU A 755 -26.19 34.92 31.00
N PRO A 756 -25.87 36.22 31.16
CA PRO A 756 -26.72 37.16 31.89
C PRO A 756 -28.12 37.26 31.25
N PRO A 757 -29.21 37.28 32.03
CA PRO A 757 -30.57 37.38 31.49
C PRO A 757 -30.73 38.63 30.59
N PRO A 758 -31.21 38.49 29.34
CA PRO A 758 -31.44 39.64 28.46
C PRO A 758 -32.48 40.61 29.02
N LYS A 759 -33.56 40.08 29.62
CA LYS A 759 -34.60 40.82 30.35
C LYS A 759 -34.76 40.28 31.78
N LEU A 760 -34.90 41.17 32.76
CA LEU A 760 -35.23 40.86 34.15
C LEU A 760 -36.36 41.80 34.59
N THR A 761 -37.50 41.22 34.97
CA THR A 761 -38.71 41.95 35.35
C THR A 761 -38.97 41.77 36.84
N TRP A 762 -39.38 42.85 37.53
CA TRP A 762 -39.97 42.78 38.86
C TRP A 762 -41.48 42.95 38.81
N SER A 763 -42.21 42.11 39.54
CA SER A 763 -43.66 42.21 39.69
C SER A 763 -44.07 42.28 41.16
N HIS A 764 -45.16 42.97 41.43
CA HIS A 764 -45.83 43.05 42.73
C HIS A 764 -47.23 42.50 42.57
N ASN A 765 -47.59 41.47 43.35
CA ASN A 765 -48.90 40.82 43.27
C ASN A 765 -49.34 40.47 41.84
N THR A 766 -48.40 39.99 41.01
CA THR A 766 -48.56 39.62 39.58
C THR A 766 -48.60 40.76 38.56
N GLU A 767 -48.55 42.02 38.97
CA GLU A 767 -48.43 43.17 38.05
C GLU A 767 -46.98 43.65 37.92
N GLU A 768 -46.52 43.95 36.70
CA GLU A 768 -45.18 44.53 36.48
C GLU A 768 -45.07 45.90 37.18
N ILE A 769 -43.98 46.11 37.93
CA ILE A 769 -43.78 47.36 38.68
C ILE A 769 -43.44 48.49 37.70
N ASN A 770 -44.25 49.55 37.68
CA ASN A 770 -43.98 50.75 36.90
C ASN A 770 -42.99 51.69 37.64
N PHE A 771 -41.81 51.88 37.05
CA PHE A 771 -40.75 52.73 37.60
C PHE A 771 -41.02 54.24 37.43
N ASP A 772 -41.89 54.63 36.49
CA ASP A 772 -42.28 56.02 36.20
C ASP A 772 -43.54 56.44 36.99
N SER A 773 -43.88 55.72 38.06
CA SER A 773 -45.05 56.00 38.88
C SER A 773 -45.02 57.43 39.45
N PRO A 774 -46.16 58.16 39.43
CA PRO A 774 -46.25 59.52 39.99
C PRO A 774 -45.96 59.59 41.50
N ARG A 775 -45.89 58.45 42.20
CA ARG A 775 -45.50 58.34 43.60
C ARG A 775 -44.03 58.75 43.85
N GLY A 776 -43.14 58.49 42.89
CA GLY A 776 -41.69 58.68 43.02
C GLY A 776 -41.03 57.81 44.10
N GLY A 777 -39.71 57.61 44.00
CA GLY A 777 -38.93 56.88 45.01
C GLY A 777 -38.87 55.35 44.83
N ILE A 778 -39.23 54.84 43.65
CA ILE A 778 -38.93 53.47 43.23
C ILE A 778 -37.67 53.52 42.35
N SER A 779 -36.65 52.75 42.68
CA SER A 779 -35.45 52.61 41.84
C SER A 779 -35.05 51.16 41.66
N LEU A 780 -34.54 50.85 40.47
CA LEU A 780 -34.05 49.53 40.10
C LEU A 780 -32.61 49.66 39.61
N VAL A 781 -31.68 48.96 40.25
CA VAL A 781 -30.28 48.88 39.81
C VAL A 781 -29.98 47.43 39.47
N THR A 782 -29.67 47.16 38.20
CA THR A 782 -29.29 45.81 37.75
C THR A 782 -27.85 45.80 37.26
N GLU A 783 -27.01 45.04 37.95
CA GLU A 783 -25.61 44.79 37.62
C GLU A 783 -25.50 43.44 36.90
N LYS A 784 -25.16 43.47 35.61
CA LYS A 784 -24.92 42.26 34.81
C LYS A 784 -23.47 41.79 35.03
N GLY A 785 -23.30 40.54 35.42
CA GLY A 785 -22.01 39.93 35.70
C GLY A 785 -22.12 38.39 35.75
N PRO A 786 -21.07 37.69 36.20
CA PRO A 786 -21.08 36.22 36.37
C PRO A 786 -22.23 35.75 37.29
N GLU A 787 -22.57 36.57 38.28
CA GLU A 787 -23.85 36.52 38.99
C GLU A 787 -24.58 37.83 38.70
N THR A 788 -25.79 37.77 38.12
CA THR A 788 -26.57 39.00 37.84
C THR A 788 -27.30 39.44 39.10
N THR A 789 -27.07 40.67 39.53
CA THR A 789 -27.65 41.24 40.75
C THR A 789 -28.63 42.35 40.39
N SER A 790 -29.86 42.27 40.89
CA SER A 790 -30.89 43.30 40.70
C SER A 790 -31.41 43.79 42.05
N ARG A 791 -31.24 45.09 42.34
CA ARG A 791 -31.64 45.73 43.60
C ARG A 791 -32.85 46.63 43.34
N LEU A 792 -33.99 46.26 43.92
CA LEU A 792 -35.23 47.03 43.91
C LEU A 792 -35.37 47.79 45.23
N MET A 793 -35.47 49.12 45.14
CA MET A 793 -35.64 49.99 46.29
C MET A 793 -36.96 50.76 46.17
N ILE A 794 -37.82 50.68 47.20
CA ILE A 794 -39.08 51.42 47.28
C ILE A 794 -39.04 52.27 48.55
N GLN A 795 -38.93 53.58 48.39
CA GLN A 795 -38.86 54.54 49.50
C GLN A 795 -40.26 54.84 50.06
N ARG A 796 -40.32 55.16 51.36
CA ARG A 796 -41.56 55.55 52.07
C ARG A 796 -42.66 54.49 51.93
N ALA A 797 -42.41 53.29 52.46
CA ALA A 797 -43.32 52.16 52.40
C ALA A 797 -44.70 52.48 53.00
N VAL A 798 -45.77 52.14 52.28
CA VAL A 798 -47.17 52.27 52.70
C VAL A 798 -47.82 50.90 52.79
N SER A 799 -48.96 50.79 53.46
CA SER A 799 -49.64 49.50 53.66
C SER A 799 -50.00 48.78 52.36
N SER A 800 -50.26 49.52 51.26
CA SER A 800 -50.53 48.96 49.92
C SER A 800 -49.30 48.34 49.24
N ASP A 801 -48.09 48.58 49.76
CA ASP A 801 -46.87 47.92 49.25
C ASP A 801 -46.74 46.49 49.79
N SER A 802 -47.54 46.11 50.79
CA SER A 802 -47.56 44.72 51.27
C SER A 802 -48.01 43.79 50.15
N GLY A 803 -47.34 42.67 49.98
CA GLY A 803 -47.62 41.75 48.89
C GLY A 803 -46.47 40.84 48.54
N VAL A 804 -46.65 40.07 47.47
CA VAL A 804 -45.63 39.18 46.93
C VAL A 804 -44.85 39.93 45.86
N TYR A 805 -43.56 40.10 46.09
CA TYR A 805 -42.62 40.61 45.12
C TYR A 805 -41.94 39.43 44.41
N SER A 806 -41.96 39.43 43.08
CA SER A 806 -41.36 38.37 42.28
C SER A 806 -40.34 38.96 41.30
N CYS A 807 -39.12 38.41 41.33
CA CYS A 807 -38.04 38.69 40.39
C CYS A 807 -38.04 37.62 39.31
N GLN A 808 -38.30 38.03 38.07
CA GLN A 808 -38.50 37.14 36.93
C GLN A 808 -37.45 37.41 35.85
N PRO A 809 -36.32 36.69 35.87
CA PRO A 809 -35.37 36.70 34.77
C PRO A 809 -35.89 35.91 33.57
N SER A 810 -35.47 36.31 32.37
CA SER A 810 -35.87 35.67 31.10
C SER A 810 -35.29 34.27 30.87
N ASN A 811 -34.24 33.88 31.59
CA ASN A 811 -33.53 32.62 31.40
C ASN A 811 -33.44 31.73 32.67
N ALA A 812 -34.20 32.05 33.73
CA ALA A 812 -34.25 31.26 34.97
C ALA A 812 -35.65 31.29 35.59
N ASN A 813 -35.91 30.39 36.54
CA ASN A 813 -37.19 30.37 37.26
C ASN A 813 -37.33 31.62 38.14
N PRO A 814 -38.53 32.17 38.35
CA PRO A 814 -38.73 33.36 39.18
C PRO A 814 -38.50 33.06 40.66
N GLY A 815 -37.93 34.02 41.38
CA GLY A 815 -37.84 33.99 42.84
C GLY A 815 -38.83 34.97 43.46
N SER A 816 -39.51 34.60 44.55
CA SER A 816 -40.51 35.45 45.19
C SER A 816 -40.28 35.62 46.69
N ILE A 817 -40.60 36.80 47.21
CA ILE A 817 -40.57 37.14 48.64
C ILE A 817 -41.87 37.86 49.03
N ARG A 818 -42.38 37.61 50.23
CA ARG A 818 -43.54 38.32 50.77
C ARG A 818 -43.07 39.47 51.64
N VAL A 819 -43.58 40.67 51.39
CA VAL A 819 -43.27 41.87 52.18
C VAL A 819 -44.52 42.29 52.95
N HIS A 820 -44.35 42.56 54.24
CA HIS A 820 -45.37 43.04 55.16
C HIS A 820 -45.01 44.43 55.65
N VAL A 821 -45.82 45.44 55.32
CA VAL A 821 -45.63 46.80 55.84
C VAL A 821 -46.43 46.97 57.12
N VAL A 822 -45.73 46.96 58.25
CA VAL A 822 -46.31 47.03 59.60
C VAL A 822 -46.33 48.48 60.06
N LYS A 823 -47.47 48.95 60.60
CA LYS A 823 -47.49 50.21 61.36
C LYS A 823 -46.90 49.91 62.72
N GLU A 824 -45.90 50.67 63.15
CA GLU A 824 -45.31 50.51 64.48
C GLU A 824 -46.40 50.49 65.56
N GLU A 825 -46.58 49.31 66.13
CA GLU A 825 -46.88 49.07 67.53
C GLU A 825 -46.67 47.57 67.79
N HIS A 826 -45.62 47.27 68.57
CA HIS A 826 -45.23 45.99 69.20
C HIS A 826 -44.13 45.13 68.51
N PRO A 827 -42.86 45.24 68.98
CA PRO A 827 -41.87 44.19 68.85
C PRO A 827 -42.01 43.14 69.98
N ALA A 828 -41.91 41.86 69.61
CA ALA A 828 -41.72 40.67 70.45
C ALA A 828 -42.94 39.95 71.11
N ALA A 829 -42.96 38.63 70.85
CA ALA A 829 -43.17 37.50 71.77
C ALA A 829 -44.53 36.75 71.89
N MET A 830 -44.47 35.49 71.41
CA MET A 830 -44.82 34.21 72.10
C MET A 830 -46.27 33.78 72.41
N TYR A 831 -46.61 32.55 71.96
CA TYR A 831 -47.24 31.44 72.72
C TYR A 831 -46.85 30.11 72.01
N HIS A 832 -45.96 29.25 72.56
CA HIS A 832 -46.14 28.12 73.51
C HIS A 832 -47.05 26.98 72.99
N GLY A 833 -46.73 25.68 73.09
CA GLY A 833 -45.99 25.05 74.19
C GLY A 833 -45.30 23.70 73.90
N ASP A 834 -44.71 23.24 75.00
CA ASP A 834 -43.56 22.37 75.24
C ASP A 834 -44.01 20.95 75.65
N GLY A 835 -43.11 19.95 75.64
CA GLY A 835 -43.43 18.63 76.20
C GLY A 835 -42.51 17.43 75.90
N SER A 836 -41.40 17.33 76.64
CA SER A 836 -40.74 16.11 77.15
C SER A 836 -39.85 15.22 76.24
N THR A 837 -38.53 15.37 76.45
CA THR A 837 -37.54 14.36 76.88
C THR A 837 -37.68 12.87 76.48
N THR A 838 -36.76 12.42 75.61
CA THR A 838 -35.82 11.25 75.64
C THR A 838 -36.20 9.91 76.32
N PRO A 839 -35.50 8.75 76.09
CA PRO A 839 -34.39 8.41 75.18
C PRO A 839 -34.52 7.02 74.49
N TYR A 840 -33.44 6.58 73.80
CA TYR A 840 -33.06 5.20 73.42
C TYR A 840 -33.66 4.56 72.16
N ALA A 841 -32.79 4.34 71.16
CA ALA A 841 -32.80 3.13 70.34
C ALA A 841 -32.43 1.93 71.25
N PRO A 842 -32.98 0.71 71.07
CA PRO A 842 -32.70 -0.12 69.90
C PRO A 842 -33.82 -1.11 69.48
N SER A 843 -33.68 -1.75 68.31
CA SER A 843 -33.76 -3.22 68.11
C SER A 843 -34.19 -3.61 66.68
N LEU A 844 -33.22 -4.15 65.93
CA LEU A 844 -33.44 -5.24 64.97
C LEU A 844 -33.85 -6.50 65.77
N PRO A 845 -34.60 -7.48 65.20
CA PRO A 845 -33.88 -8.59 64.58
C PRO A 845 -34.53 -9.29 63.37
N LEU A 846 -33.60 -9.97 62.73
CA LEU A 846 -33.59 -10.95 61.64
C LEU A 846 -34.26 -12.31 62.05
N LEU A 847 -34.43 -13.19 61.04
CA LEU A 847 -34.51 -14.69 61.08
C LEU A 847 -35.95 -15.25 61.18
N LEU A 848 -36.37 -16.37 60.56
CA LEU A 848 -35.75 -17.48 59.81
C LEU A 848 -36.92 -18.42 59.42
N ALA A 849 -36.83 -19.13 58.28
CA ALA A 849 -37.20 -20.56 58.10
C ALA A 849 -37.29 -20.86 56.58
N LEU A 850 -36.30 -21.52 55.97
CA LEU A 850 -36.03 -22.98 55.95
C LEU A 850 -36.70 -23.67 54.75
N GLY A 851 -35.91 -24.43 53.97
CA GLY A 851 -36.47 -25.46 53.08
C GLY A 851 -35.65 -25.78 51.84
N LEU A 852 -34.64 -26.64 52.01
CA LEU A 852 -33.71 -27.21 51.03
C LEU A 852 -34.34 -28.03 49.88
N LEU A 853 -33.65 -27.98 48.72
CA LEU A 853 -33.20 -29.07 47.82
C LEU A 853 -34.17 -30.13 47.25
N ALA A 854 -34.19 -30.21 45.90
CA ALA A 854 -33.95 -31.40 45.05
C ALA A 854 -33.91 -30.93 43.56
N ASP A 855 -32.77 -31.00 42.86
CA ASP A 855 -32.28 -32.10 41.98
C ASP A 855 -33.26 -32.51 40.85
N ALA A 856 -32.88 -32.82 39.61
CA ALA A 856 -31.66 -32.69 38.82
C ALA A 856 -31.97 -33.18 37.37
N THR A 857 -31.15 -32.76 36.40
CA THR A 857 -30.79 -33.41 35.10
C THR A 857 -31.78 -33.49 33.92
N PHE A 858 -31.40 -32.85 32.78
CA PHE A 858 -30.92 -33.48 31.51
C PHE A 858 -30.66 -32.37 30.44
N PHE A 859 -29.43 -31.94 30.13
CA PHE A 859 -28.45 -32.42 29.12
C PHE A 859 -28.92 -32.58 27.64
N VAL A 860 -28.40 -31.66 26.78
CA VAL A 860 -27.79 -31.85 25.43
C VAL A 860 -28.63 -32.36 24.22
N THR A 861 -28.67 -31.54 23.15
CA THR A 861 -28.26 -31.81 21.73
C THR A 861 -28.38 -30.48 20.94
N LYS A 862 -27.36 -29.85 20.33
CA LYS A 862 -26.45 -30.18 19.20
C LYS A 862 -27.09 -30.14 17.79
N VAL A 863 -26.81 -29.04 17.06
CA VAL A 863 -26.28 -28.96 15.66
C VAL A 863 -27.15 -29.40 14.44
N LYS A 864 -27.34 -28.41 13.55
CA LYS A 864 -27.39 -28.37 12.06
C LYS A 864 -28.44 -29.14 11.23
N GLY A 865 -28.96 -28.39 10.24
CA GLY A 865 -29.32 -28.83 8.88
C GLY A 865 -30.83 -28.75 8.60
N LEU A 866 -31.35 -28.28 7.47
CA LEU A 866 -30.80 -27.98 6.14
C LEU A 866 -31.87 -27.24 5.29
N CYS A 867 -31.39 -26.42 4.35
CA CYS A 867 -31.91 -26.13 3.01
C CYS A 867 -33.41 -25.83 2.74
N LYS A 868 -33.70 -24.61 2.26
CA LYS A 868 -34.11 -24.29 0.86
C LYS A 868 -34.80 -22.91 0.81
N LEU A 869 -34.14 -21.93 0.19
CA LEU A 869 -34.62 -21.17 -0.99
C LEU A 869 -33.55 -20.17 -1.41
#